data_AF-A0A329MX65-F1
#
_entry.id   AF-A0A329MX65-F1
#
_cell.length_a   1.000
_cell.length_b   1.000
_cell.length_c   1.000
_cell.angle_alpha   90.00
_cell.angle_beta   90.00
_cell.angle_gamma   90.00
#
_symmetry.space_group_name_H-M   'P 1'
#
loop_
_entity.id
_entity.type
_entity.pdbx_description
1 polymer ?
#
loop_
_entity_poly.entity_id
_entity_poly.type
_entity_poly.pdbx_seq_one_letter_code
_entity_poly.pdbx_strand_id
1 'polypeptide(L)'
;MNRRLLNPIGSICSLVLLVFACTPAPKEKPAAATTAYEQQLDRFFTTLYNQKMFNGAVAVKKEGKLIFKKGYGFANLKQQTPFTPGTAMEIASVSKQFTAAAVMLLQQRQLLDINQPVQAYLGEDFPYPGITVRHLLTHTSGLPDYEPYFRQHWDTTRIAYNADITAYFSTQKPHLESTPGTRYHYSNSGYMFLAEVVHRVSGQPLDQFLREHVFERTGMDSSGFYERDSIWHLDHYAPGYRLDTENCSLVNPETLPGKFYYHFLSGRLGPGRLSSSVDDLIRWDSILYTDKLLNAESKALAFTPHPPSGDDSDYGFGWHVQENDSLGKIVYHTGSWAGNLSYIKRFTASRSLVVLLNNTHETAYMKAVRTALDRFVSGSPLVLPRPEISDLLQKEICTLNSDNITGWANRHRDAEWDMEALSALEKKYRDKGETSKADLVKQLLQHREEASSPLITNDAVTFGLLVIALGLIFVTSSSANPYLKRFYRIIPSVLLCYFIPALMNTFGLIDGSHSSLYFVASRYLLPASLVLLTISINFGELRKLGNKAIIMFLAGTAGIIIGAPLALFLTGSIFPDVLYSNGEEVWRGLTTVAGSWIGGGANQTAMYEIFGASSDLFAQMIAVDVLVANLWMGFLLYWSQRPQVIDQWLKADSRPIYELEKRLEHQQAGQWLPVTANRLMVLAAIAFGITGLAHFLADIIAPFFTKHYPQLEKYSLTSSFFWLIVLATTFGLVLSFTKVRQAERYGASRTGTVFLYILVATIGMHMDLGAVLDNPKFFLIGIVWILIHIVIMLTVARLIRAPFFFIAVGSQANIGGAASAPIVAAAFSPYLAPVGVLLAVLGYAVGTYGAYLCGIILSDIFGMM
;
A
#
# COMPACT_ATOMS: atom_id res chain seq x y z
N MET A 1 20.00 24.80 65.44
CA MET A 1 21.37 24.37 65.77
C MET A 1 21.76 23.20 64.87
N ASN A 2 22.85 23.37 64.11
CA ASN A 2 23.79 22.37 63.53
C ASN A 2 23.25 21.21 62.67
N ARG A 3 23.42 21.25 61.33
CA ARG A 3 24.63 20.93 60.50
C ARG A 3 24.59 19.47 60.01
N ARG A 4 24.31 19.21 58.73
CA ARG A 4 25.25 19.05 57.57
C ARG A 4 25.81 17.61 57.44
N LEU A 5 25.54 16.95 56.29
CA LEU A 5 26.49 16.43 55.26
C LEU A 5 26.65 14.89 55.41
N LEU A 6 26.82 13.99 54.43
CA LEU A 6 27.24 13.96 53.02
C LEU A 6 26.82 12.59 52.41
N ASN A 7 26.56 12.53 51.10
CA ASN A 7 26.67 11.30 50.27
C ASN A 7 28.16 11.01 49.99
N PRO A 8 28.58 9.75 49.69
CA PRO A 8 28.73 9.34 48.27
C PRO A 8 28.52 7.85 47.92
N ILE A 9 28.00 7.65 46.69
CA ILE A 9 28.30 6.66 45.62
C ILE A 9 29.24 5.48 45.96
N GLY A 10 28.85 4.26 45.53
CA GLY A 10 29.80 3.20 45.11
C GLY A 10 29.31 1.76 45.25
N SER A 11 29.05 1.10 44.12
CA SER A 11 28.65 -0.31 43.92
C SER A 11 29.49 -1.37 44.64
N ILE A 12 28.90 -2.54 44.94
CA ILE A 12 29.32 -3.88 44.44
C ILE A 12 28.42 -4.99 45.03
N CYS A 13 28.10 -5.93 44.14
CA CYS A 13 27.43 -7.22 44.25
C CYS A 13 27.55 -8.00 45.57
N SER A 14 26.45 -8.63 45.98
CA SER A 14 26.36 -10.01 46.54
C SER A 14 24.86 -10.38 46.65
N LEU A 15 24.29 -11.05 45.65
CA LEU A 15 24.06 -12.50 45.62
C LEU A 15 23.35 -13.04 46.87
N VAL A 16 22.01 -13.06 46.85
CA VAL A 16 21.20 -13.93 47.70
C VAL A 16 20.36 -14.80 46.77
N LEU A 17 20.77 -16.06 46.65
CA LEU A 17 19.96 -17.14 46.06
C LEU A 17 18.69 -17.31 46.90
N LEU A 18 17.54 -17.01 46.32
CA LEU A 18 16.25 -17.50 46.79
C LEU A 18 15.79 -18.59 45.81
N VAL A 19 15.92 -19.82 46.29
CA VAL A 19 15.41 -21.04 45.67
C VAL A 19 13.88 -20.94 45.63
N PHE A 20 13.33 -20.47 44.51
CA PHE A 20 11.94 -20.75 44.16
C PHE A 20 11.90 -22.06 43.37
N ALA A 21 11.27 -23.05 43.98
CA ALA A 21 10.95 -24.32 43.36
C ALA A 21 10.21 -24.08 42.04
N CYS A 22 10.87 -24.42 40.94
CA CYS A 22 10.31 -24.41 39.61
C CYS A 22 9.33 -25.60 39.52
N THR A 23 8.07 -25.38 39.86
CA THR A 23 7.00 -26.26 39.38
C THR A 23 6.85 -25.98 37.89
N PRO A 24 7.01 -26.99 37.00
CA PRO A 24 6.79 -26.77 35.58
C PRO A 24 5.33 -26.36 35.39
N ALA A 25 5.12 -25.13 34.90
CA ALA A 25 3.82 -24.72 34.41
C ALA A 25 3.36 -25.78 33.38
N PRO A 26 2.08 -26.20 33.41
CA PRO A 26 1.58 -27.15 32.43
C PRO A 26 1.78 -26.52 31.04
N LYS A 27 2.52 -27.22 30.17
CA LYS A 27 2.60 -26.85 28.75
C LYS A 27 1.18 -26.77 28.21
N GLU A 28 0.68 -25.57 27.97
CA GLU A 28 -0.54 -25.39 27.19
C GLU A 28 -0.35 -26.10 25.85
N LYS A 29 -1.29 -26.98 25.51
CA LYS A 29 -1.27 -27.69 24.24
C LYS A 29 -1.38 -26.66 23.10
N PRO A 30 -0.70 -26.88 21.95
CA PRO A 30 -0.74 -25.98 20.78
C PRO A 30 -2.11 -25.80 20.10
N ALA A 31 -3.20 -26.31 20.69
CA ALA A 31 -4.53 -26.32 20.09
C ALA A 31 -5.12 -24.91 19.91
N ALA A 32 -4.89 -23.99 20.86
CA ALA A 32 -5.55 -22.67 20.84
C ALA A 32 -5.16 -21.78 19.65
N ALA A 33 -3.87 -21.76 19.27
CA ALA A 33 -3.38 -20.95 18.14
C ALA A 33 -3.81 -21.51 16.77
N THR A 34 -3.86 -22.83 16.62
CA THR A 34 -4.37 -23.47 15.40
C THR A 34 -5.86 -23.17 15.22
N THR A 35 -6.64 -23.22 16.30
CA THR A 35 -8.07 -22.85 16.27
C THR A 35 -8.29 -21.38 15.90
N ALA A 36 -7.42 -20.46 16.32
CA ALA A 36 -7.52 -19.04 15.95
C ALA A 36 -7.28 -18.80 14.45
N TYR A 37 -6.23 -19.41 13.86
CA TYR A 37 -5.98 -19.29 12.42
C TYR A 37 -7.08 -19.93 11.58
N GLU A 38 -7.58 -21.09 12.02
CA GLU A 38 -8.69 -21.78 11.36
C GLU A 38 -9.94 -20.89 11.31
N GLN A 39 -10.30 -20.24 12.42
CA GLN A 39 -11.45 -19.33 12.48
C GLN A 39 -11.27 -18.08 11.61
N GLN A 40 -10.07 -17.49 11.57
CA GLN A 40 -9.80 -16.33 10.72
C GLN A 40 -9.93 -16.66 9.24
N LEU A 41 -9.32 -17.77 8.81
CA LEU A 41 -9.43 -18.26 7.44
C LEU A 41 -10.86 -18.69 7.10
N ASP A 42 -11.57 -19.30 8.04
CA ASP A 42 -12.96 -19.68 7.83
C ASP A 42 -13.87 -18.47 7.59
N ARG A 43 -13.70 -17.43 8.43
CA ARG A 43 -14.44 -16.17 8.28
C ARG A 43 -14.11 -15.50 6.96
N PHE A 44 -12.83 -15.47 6.60
CA PHE A 44 -12.36 -14.89 5.33
C PHE A 44 -13.03 -15.55 4.13
N PHE A 45 -12.96 -16.89 4.03
CA PHE A 45 -13.56 -17.61 2.90
C PHE A 45 -15.09 -17.65 2.93
N THR A 46 -15.71 -17.64 4.12
CA THR A 46 -17.18 -17.49 4.24
C THR A 46 -17.62 -16.14 3.66
N THR A 47 -16.91 -15.06 3.97
CA THR A 47 -17.18 -13.73 3.40
C THR A 47 -17.00 -13.73 1.88
N LEU A 48 -15.89 -14.29 1.37
CA LEU A 48 -15.64 -14.39 -0.08
C LEU A 48 -16.75 -15.19 -0.79
N TYR A 49 -17.19 -16.30 -0.21
CA TYR A 49 -18.29 -17.10 -0.76
C TYR A 49 -19.61 -16.32 -0.77
N ASN A 50 -19.98 -15.68 0.33
CA ASN A 50 -21.20 -14.87 0.43
C ASN A 50 -21.20 -13.69 -0.54
N GLN A 51 -20.03 -13.14 -0.85
CA GLN A 51 -19.82 -12.07 -1.84
C GLN A 51 -19.65 -12.60 -3.28
N LYS A 52 -19.88 -13.91 -3.50
CA LYS A 52 -19.76 -14.58 -4.81
C LYS A 52 -18.37 -14.40 -5.45
N MET A 53 -17.31 -14.30 -4.66
CA MET A 53 -15.92 -14.15 -5.10
C MET A 53 -15.13 -15.46 -5.06
N PHE A 54 -15.67 -16.50 -4.42
CA PHE A 54 -15.01 -17.79 -4.30
C PHE A 54 -16.04 -18.94 -4.20
N ASN A 55 -15.86 -20.01 -4.96
CA ASN A 55 -16.62 -21.26 -4.82
C ASN A 55 -15.66 -22.43 -5.07
N GLY A 56 -15.25 -23.13 -4.02
CA GLY A 56 -14.07 -23.97 -4.12
C GLY A 56 -13.54 -24.55 -2.82
N ALA A 57 -12.36 -25.13 -2.87
CA ALA A 57 -11.65 -25.69 -1.72
C ALA A 57 -10.27 -25.08 -1.53
N VAL A 58 -9.83 -25.02 -0.28
CA VAL A 58 -8.60 -24.36 0.15
C VAL A 58 -7.88 -25.19 1.20
N ALA A 59 -6.55 -25.16 1.16
CA ALA A 59 -5.70 -25.56 2.27
C ALA A 59 -4.56 -24.57 2.51
N VAL A 60 -4.23 -24.38 3.79
CA VAL A 60 -3.08 -23.59 4.22
C VAL A 60 -2.26 -24.41 5.21
N LYS A 61 -0.98 -24.60 4.90
CA LYS A 61 0.03 -25.05 5.87
C LYS A 61 0.92 -23.88 6.24
N LYS A 62 1.22 -23.74 7.54
CA LYS A 62 2.19 -22.79 8.06
C LYS A 62 3.21 -23.54 8.88
N GLU A 63 4.49 -23.36 8.56
CA GLU A 63 5.60 -24.01 9.29
C GLU A 63 5.48 -25.54 9.35
N GLY A 64 5.10 -26.16 8.23
CA GLY A 64 4.87 -27.60 8.11
C GLY A 64 3.58 -28.13 8.77
N LYS A 65 2.80 -27.30 9.47
CA LYS A 65 1.53 -27.69 10.10
C LYS A 65 0.36 -27.29 9.23
N LEU A 66 -0.59 -28.21 9.01
CA LEU A 66 -1.86 -27.88 8.37
C LEU A 66 -2.71 -27.07 9.35
N ILE A 67 -2.91 -25.79 9.06
CA ILE A 67 -3.66 -24.87 9.92
C ILE A 67 -5.08 -24.63 9.41
N PHE A 68 -5.37 -24.99 8.16
CA PHE A 68 -6.70 -24.82 7.58
C PHE A 68 -6.89 -25.72 6.37
N LYS A 69 -8.08 -26.32 6.27
CA LYS A 69 -8.51 -27.10 5.10
C LYS A 69 -10.04 -27.17 5.06
N LYS A 70 -10.67 -26.51 4.09
CA LYS A 70 -12.14 -26.45 3.99
C LYS A 70 -12.60 -26.20 2.56
N GLY A 71 -13.85 -26.59 2.28
CA GLY A 71 -14.55 -26.30 1.02
C GLY A 71 -15.76 -25.38 1.24
N TYR A 72 -16.10 -24.62 0.20
CA TYR A 72 -17.11 -23.58 0.18
C TYR A 72 -17.97 -23.68 -1.07
N GLY A 73 -19.28 -23.58 -0.89
CA GLY A 73 -20.24 -23.66 -1.98
C GLY A 73 -20.36 -25.07 -2.57
N PHE A 74 -20.58 -25.15 -3.88
CA PHE A 74 -20.97 -26.39 -4.55
C PHE A 74 -19.98 -26.82 -5.63
N ALA A 75 -19.61 -28.09 -5.62
CA ALA A 75 -18.85 -28.74 -6.69
C ALA A 75 -19.64 -28.76 -8.00
N ASN A 76 -20.92 -29.11 -7.92
CA ASN A 76 -21.85 -29.11 -9.05
C ASN A 76 -23.06 -28.23 -8.70
N LEU A 77 -23.20 -27.09 -9.40
CA LEU A 77 -24.26 -26.12 -9.14
C LEU A 77 -25.67 -26.67 -9.42
N LYS A 78 -25.80 -27.64 -10.34
CA LYS A 78 -27.09 -28.23 -10.72
C LYS A 78 -27.55 -29.28 -9.71
N GLN A 79 -26.64 -30.15 -9.28
CA GLN A 79 -26.91 -31.19 -8.28
C GLN A 79 -26.86 -30.66 -6.85
N GLN A 80 -26.33 -29.45 -6.65
CA GLN A 80 -26.03 -28.87 -5.34
C GLN A 80 -25.13 -29.76 -4.47
N THR A 81 -24.21 -30.50 -5.12
CA THR A 81 -23.21 -31.32 -4.43
C THR A 81 -22.19 -30.40 -3.74
N PRO A 82 -21.94 -30.53 -2.43
CA PRO A 82 -21.00 -29.66 -1.71
C PRO A 82 -19.58 -29.74 -2.28
N PHE A 83 -18.89 -28.60 -2.34
CA PHE A 83 -17.46 -28.59 -2.66
C PHE A 83 -16.68 -28.96 -1.40
N THR A 84 -15.91 -30.05 -1.43
CA THR A 84 -15.09 -30.51 -0.30
C THR A 84 -13.59 -30.52 -0.66
N PRO A 85 -12.66 -30.56 0.31
CA PRO A 85 -11.24 -30.71 0.04
C PRO A 85 -10.85 -31.97 -0.75
N GLY A 86 -11.68 -33.01 -0.73
CA GLY A 86 -11.49 -34.24 -1.50
C GLY A 86 -12.12 -34.22 -2.90
N THR A 87 -12.90 -33.20 -3.24
CA THR A 87 -13.53 -33.08 -4.56
C THR A 87 -12.46 -32.81 -5.62
N ALA A 88 -12.43 -33.63 -6.68
CA ALA A 88 -11.52 -33.44 -7.80
C ALA A 88 -12.01 -32.31 -8.73
N MET A 89 -11.08 -31.51 -9.27
CA MET A 89 -11.35 -30.48 -10.27
C MET A 89 -10.17 -30.41 -11.22
N GLU A 90 -10.40 -30.03 -12.48
CA GLU A 90 -9.30 -29.80 -13.42
C GLU A 90 -8.39 -28.66 -12.92
N ILE A 91 -7.11 -28.96 -12.68
CA ILE A 91 -6.14 -28.00 -12.13
C ILE A 91 -5.40 -27.21 -13.23
N ALA A 92 -5.82 -27.33 -14.49
CA ALA A 92 -5.31 -26.55 -15.61
C ALA A 92 -3.76 -26.55 -15.65
N SER A 93 -3.11 -25.40 -15.81
CA SER A 93 -1.65 -25.33 -15.96
C SER A 93 -0.84 -25.80 -14.74
N VAL A 94 -1.45 -25.96 -13.57
CA VAL A 94 -0.81 -26.63 -12.42
C VAL A 94 -0.44 -28.10 -12.77
N SER A 95 -1.02 -28.69 -13.82
CA SER A 95 -0.63 -29.99 -14.38
C SER A 95 0.84 -30.06 -14.82
N LYS A 96 1.44 -28.93 -15.20
CA LYS A 96 2.80 -28.87 -15.76
C LYS A 96 3.86 -29.41 -14.80
N GLN A 97 3.70 -29.20 -13.49
CA GLN A 97 4.61 -29.75 -12.48
C GLN A 97 4.65 -31.30 -12.50
N PHE A 98 3.53 -31.94 -12.86
CA PHE A 98 3.43 -33.41 -12.92
C PHE A 98 4.06 -33.93 -14.20
N THR A 99 3.79 -33.28 -15.34
CA THR A 99 4.46 -33.57 -16.61
C THR A 99 5.98 -33.42 -16.49
N ALA A 100 6.44 -32.34 -15.86
CA ALA A 100 7.86 -32.14 -15.55
C ALA A 100 8.41 -33.24 -14.64
N ALA A 101 7.67 -33.64 -13.60
CA ALA A 101 8.07 -34.75 -12.73
C ALA A 101 8.17 -36.08 -13.48
N ALA A 102 7.28 -36.36 -14.44
CA ALA A 102 7.38 -37.55 -15.28
C ALA A 102 8.68 -37.56 -16.11
N VAL A 103 9.01 -36.43 -16.74
CA VAL A 103 10.27 -36.25 -17.49
C VAL A 103 11.48 -36.44 -16.56
N MET A 104 11.45 -35.85 -15.36
CA MET A 104 12.54 -35.99 -14.40
C MET A 104 12.67 -37.41 -13.85
N LEU A 105 11.57 -38.15 -13.67
CA LEU A 105 11.62 -39.56 -13.30
C LEU A 105 12.31 -40.41 -14.37
N LEU A 106 12.07 -40.12 -15.65
CA LEU A 106 12.76 -40.77 -16.76
C LEU A 106 14.25 -40.40 -16.81
N GLN A 107 14.58 -39.14 -16.55
CA GLN A 107 15.97 -38.71 -16.44
C GLN A 107 16.71 -39.37 -15.28
N GLN A 108 16.09 -39.45 -14.10
CA GLN A 108 16.67 -40.15 -12.95
C GLN A 108 16.93 -41.63 -13.24
N ARG A 109 16.11 -42.25 -14.09
CA ARG A 109 16.27 -43.63 -14.56
C ARG A 109 17.26 -43.77 -15.72
N GLN A 110 17.89 -42.66 -16.15
CA GLN A 110 18.81 -42.58 -17.29
C GLN A 110 18.17 -43.04 -18.62
N LEU A 111 16.85 -42.96 -18.73
CA LEU A 111 16.10 -43.27 -19.95
C LEU A 111 15.97 -42.04 -20.87
N LEU A 112 16.22 -40.86 -20.32
CA LEU A 112 16.13 -39.57 -20.99
C LEU A 112 17.25 -38.64 -20.49
N ASP A 113 17.76 -37.79 -21.37
CA ASP A 113 18.66 -36.68 -21.04
C ASP A 113 18.00 -35.40 -21.54
N ILE A 114 17.66 -34.50 -20.61
CA ILE A 114 16.96 -33.25 -20.90
C ILE A 114 17.74 -32.33 -21.83
N ASN A 115 19.05 -32.51 -21.97
CA ASN A 115 19.88 -31.68 -22.84
C ASN A 115 19.90 -32.19 -24.29
N GLN A 116 19.36 -33.39 -24.55
CA GLN A 116 19.26 -33.91 -25.91
C GLN A 116 18.19 -33.18 -26.73
N PRO A 117 18.38 -33.08 -28.05
CA PRO A 117 17.35 -32.64 -28.97
C PRO A 117 16.09 -33.50 -28.85
N VAL A 118 14.92 -32.89 -28.95
CA VAL A 118 13.62 -33.59 -28.90
C VAL A 118 13.50 -34.65 -30.01
N GLN A 119 14.16 -34.44 -31.15
CA GLN A 119 14.26 -35.40 -32.26
C GLN A 119 14.83 -36.76 -31.83
N ALA A 120 15.68 -36.81 -30.80
CA ALA A 120 16.22 -38.07 -30.28
C ALA A 120 15.12 -39.00 -29.72
N TYR A 121 13.97 -38.44 -29.32
CA TYR A 121 12.86 -39.18 -28.73
C TYR A 121 11.63 -39.24 -29.63
N LEU A 122 11.34 -38.18 -30.38
CA LEU A 122 10.16 -38.10 -31.24
C LEU A 122 10.41 -38.56 -32.68
N GLY A 123 11.69 -38.71 -33.07
CA GLY A 123 12.13 -39.07 -34.42
C GLY A 123 12.59 -37.86 -35.24
N GLU A 124 13.30 -38.12 -36.35
CA GLU A 124 13.85 -37.09 -37.24
C GLU A 124 12.75 -36.26 -37.93
N ASP A 125 11.55 -36.82 -38.08
CA ASP A 125 10.38 -36.14 -38.67
C ASP A 125 9.83 -35.00 -37.80
N PHE A 126 10.29 -34.84 -36.56
CA PHE A 126 9.96 -33.68 -35.75
C PHE A 126 10.60 -32.41 -36.37
N PRO A 127 9.79 -31.41 -36.78
CA PRO A 127 10.21 -30.41 -37.77
C PRO A 127 11.09 -29.28 -37.23
N TYR A 128 11.46 -29.30 -35.94
CA TYR A 128 12.21 -28.24 -35.28
C TYR A 128 13.55 -28.74 -34.74
N PRO A 129 14.60 -28.78 -35.58
CA PRO A 129 15.94 -29.16 -35.13
C PRO A 129 16.46 -28.16 -34.09
N GLY A 130 17.23 -28.66 -33.11
CA GLY A 130 17.86 -27.83 -32.07
C GLY A 130 16.98 -27.46 -30.87
N ILE A 131 15.69 -27.81 -30.87
CA ILE A 131 14.89 -27.76 -29.64
C ILE A 131 15.28 -28.95 -28.76
N THR A 132 15.71 -28.68 -27.52
CA THR A 132 16.01 -29.71 -26.50
C THR A 132 14.81 -29.94 -25.59
N VAL A 133 14.79 -31.07 -24.87
CA VAL A 133 13.76 -31.32 -23.85
C VAL A 133 13.79 -30.25 -22.76
N ARG A 134 14.98 -29.75 -22.40
CA ARG A 134 15.15 -28.62 -21.47
C ARG A 134 14.43 -27.37 -21.99
N HIS A 135 14.58 -27.03 -23.28
CA HIS A 135 13.87 -25.88 -23.85
C HIS A 135 12.34 -25.99 -23.73
N LEU A 136 11.79 -27.21 -23.81
CA LEU A 136 10.36 -27.44 -23.59
C LEU A 136 9.96 -27.24 -22.12
N LEU A 137 10.78 -27.75 -21.18
CA LEU A 137 10.54 -27.62 -19.73
C LEU A 137 10.55 -26.15 -19.26
N THR A 138 11.43 -25.33 -19.85
CA THR A 138 11.71 -23.94 -19.42
C THR A 138 10.95 -22.88 -20.21
N HIS A 139 10.06 -23.27 -21.15
CA HIS A 139 9.38 -22.34 -22.07
C HIS A 139 10.35 -21.49 -22.90
N THR A 140 11.47 -22.06 -23.32
CA THR A 140 12.46 -21.38 -24.18
C THR A 140 12.60 -22.05 -25.54
N SER A 141 11.58 -22.80 -25.98
CA SER A 141 11.60 -23.53 -27.25
C SER A 141 11.29 -22.65 -28.47
N GLY A 142 10.64 -21.50 -28.27
CA GLY A 142 10.11 -20.66 -29.34
C GLY A 142 8.88 -21.24 -30.05
N LEU A 143 8.32 -22.36 -29.59
CA LEU A 143 7.14 -22.96 -30.22
C LEU A 143 5.89 -22.09 -30.00
N PRO A 144 5.13 -21.75 -31.06
CA PRO A 144 3.85 -21.07 -30.89
C PRO A 144 2.83 -21.98 -30.21
N ASP A 145 1.81 -21.40 -29.57
CA ASP A 145 0.71 -22.17 -28.98
C ASP A 145 -0.20 -22.76 -30.08
N TYR A 146 -0.64 -24.01 -29.91
CA TYR A 146 -1.53 -24.68 -30.87
C TYR A 146 -2.99 -24.21 -30.74
N GLU A 147 -3.40 -23.69 -29.57
CA GLU A 147 -4.81 -23.35 -29.31
C GLU A 147 -5.39 -22.39 -30.37
N PRO A 148 -4.74 -21.27 -30.74
CA PRO A 148 -5.31 -20.33 -31.71
C PRO A 148 -5.61 -20.96 -33.07
N TYR A 149 -4.75 -21.86 -33.56
CA TYR A 149 -4.95 -22.57 -34.82
C TYR A 149 -6.13 -23.54 -34.74
N PHE A 150 -6.15 -24.39 -33.70
CA PHE A 150 -7.22 -25.38 -33.53
C PHE A 150 -8.59 -24.72 -33.36
N ARG A 151 -8.65 -23.55 -32.72
CA ARG A 151 -9.90 -22.78 -32.59
C ARG A 151 -10.50 -22.34 -33.93
N GLN A 152 -9.68 -22.18 -34.97
CA GLN A 152 -10.11 -21.70 -36.28
C GLN A 152 -10.29 -22.83 -37.29
N HIS A 153 -9.53 -23.92 -37.16
CA HIS A 153 -9.40 -24.94 -38.21
C HIS A 153 -9.82 -26.35 -37.80
N TRP A 154 -10.05 -26.62 -36.51
CA TRP A 154 -10.36 -27.97 -36.06
C TRP A 154 -11.82 -28.35 -36.32
N ASP A 155 -12.05 -29.60 -36.69
CA ASP A 155 -13.38 -30.21 -36.75
C ASP A 155 -13.94 -30.34 -35.34
N THR A 156 -14.86 -29.44 -34.99
CA THR A 156 -15.43 -29.35 -33.64
C THR A 156 -16.26 -30.58 -33.24
N THR A 157 -16.59 -31.48 -34.18
CA THR A 157 -17.28 -32.74 -33.86
C THR A 157 -16.37 -33.79 -33.24
N ARG A 158 -15.05 -33.56 -33.24
CA ARG A 158 -14.04 -34.51 -32.77
C ARG A 158 -13.22 -33.92 -31.63
N ILE A 159 -12.87 -34.74 -30.66
CA ILE A 159 -11.86 -34.39 -29.65
C ILE A 159 -10.46 -34.44 -30.30
N ALA A 160 -9.69 -33.37 -30.14
CA ALA A 160 -8.28 -33.30 -30.49
C ALA A 160 -7.42 -33.90 -29.37
N TYR A 161 -6.54 -34.82 -29.74
CA TYR A 161 -5.54 -35.43 -28.87
C TYR A 161 -4.14 -34.94 -29.24
N ASN A 162 -3.13 -35.31 -28.44
CA ASN A 162 -1.75 -34.93 -28.71
C ASN A 162 -1.25 -35.37 -30.10
N ALA A 163 -1.74 -36.50 -30.62
CA ALA A 163 -1.40 -36.98 -31.96
C ALA A 163 -1.86 -36.01 -33.05
N ASP A 164 -3.05 -35.41 -32.90
CA ASP A 164 -3.58 -34.42 -33.85
C ASP A 164 -2.76 -33.13 -33.81
N ILE A 165 -2.39 -32.69 -32.60
CA ILE A 165 -1.55 -31.49 -32.42
C ILE A 165 -0.14 -31.74 -32.98
N THR A 166 0.42 -32.93 -32.76
CA THR A 166 1.71 -33.34 -33.33
C THR A 166 1.65 -33.35 -34.86
N ALA A 167 0.58 -33.92 -35.43
CA ALA A 167 0.37 -33.91 -36.88
C ALA A 167 0.24 -32.49 -37.43
N TYR A 168 -0.43 -31.57 -36.72
CA TYR A 168 -0.45 -30.15 -37.07
C TYR A 168 0.98 -29.57 -37.15
N PHE A 169 1.81 -29.76 -36.12
CA PHE A 169 3.18 -29.25 -36.15
C PHE A 169 4.02 -29.88 -37.27
N SER A 170 3.91 -31.19 -37.50
CA SER A 170 4.63 -31.88 -38.58
C SER A 170 4.20 -31.45 -39.97
N THR A 171 2.90 -31.16 -40.19
CA THR A 171 2.35 -30.81 -41.51
C THR A 171 2.42 -29.32 -41.80
N GLN A 172 1.98 -28.47 -40.86
CA GLN A 172 1.90 -27.03 -41.04
C GLN A 172 3.22 -26.31 -40.74
N LYS A 173 4.08 -26.92 -39.90
CA LYS A 173 5.40 -26.39 -39.50
C LYS A 173 5.34 -24.90 -39.15
N PRO A 174 4.47 -24.47 -38.23
CA PRO A 174 4.36 -23.07 -37.86
C PRO A 174 5.71 -22.50 -37.44
N HIS A 175 5.99 -21.25 -37.81
CA HIS A 175 7.27 -20.61 -37.50
C HIS A 175 7.49 -20.49 -36.00
N LEU A 176 8.74 -20.66 -35.56
CA LEU A 176 9.13 -20.37 -34.19
C LEU A 176 9.05 -18.86 -33.94
N GLU A 177 8.52 -18.49 -32.78
CA GLU A 177 8.45 -17.09 -32.34
C GLU A 177 9.83 -16.55 -31.91
N SER A 178 10.76 -17.45 -31.59
CA SER A 178 12.14 -17.12 -31.25
C SER A 178 13.08 -18.29 -31.52
N THR A 179 14.38 -18.00 -31.62
CA THR A 179 15.41 -19.05 -31.65
C THR A 179 15.39 -19.84 -30.34
N PRO A 180 15.43 -21.18 -30.36
CA PRO A 180 15.45 -21.98 -29.14
C PRO A 180 16.58 -21.56 -28.18
N GLY A 181 16.24 -21.33 -26.92
CA GLY A 181 17.16 -20.94 -25.86
C GLY A 181 17.48 -19.44 -25.76
N THR A 182 16.87 -18.58 -26.59
CA THR A 182 17.19 -17.12 -26.59
C THR A 182 16.11 -16.24 -25.96
N ARG A 183 14.86 -16.70 -25.87
CA ARG A 183 13.76 -15.95 -25.24
C ARG A 183 12.87 -16.85 -24.41
N TYR A 184 12.25 -16.26 -23.37
CA TYR A 184 11.21 -16.92 -22.60
C TYR A 184 9.85 -16.62 -23.24
N HIS A 185 9.13 -17.67 -23.60
CA HIS A 185 7.78 -17.56 -24.13
C HIS A 185 6.94 -18.75 -23.67
N TYR A 186 6.00 -18.49 -22.75
CA TYR A 186 5.13 -19.52 -22.20
C TYR A 186 4.29 -20.16 -23.30
N SER A 187 4.49 -21.47 -23.54
CA SER A 187 3.83 -22.20 -24.64
C SER A 187 3.27 -23.53 -24.17
N ASN A 188 1.97 -23.75 -24.34
CA ASN A 188 1.36 -25.04 -24.01
C ASN A 188 1.83 -26.16 -24.95
N SER A 189 2.26 -25.82 -26.16
CA SER A 189 2.81 -26.76 -27.13
C SER A 189 4.05 -27.47 -26.59
N GLY A 190 4.90 -26.75 -25.86
CA GLY A 190 6.10 -27.33 -25.27
C GLY A 190 5.79 -28.47 -24.30
N TYR A 191 4.83 -28.26 -23.40
CA TYR A 191 4.41 -29.28 -22.44
C TYR A 191 3.56 -30.40 -23.05
N MET A 192 2.90 -30.15 -24.18
CA MET A 192 2.26 -31.20 -24.98
C MET A 192 3.32 -32.14 -25.57
N PHE A 193 4.39 -31.60 -26.16
CA PHE A 193 5.50 -32.43 -26.65
C PHE A 193 6.24 -33.17 -25.53
N LEU A 194 6.33 -32.61 -24.31
CA LEU A 194 6.86 -33.36 -23.17
C LEU A 194 6.02 -34.60 -22.84
N ALA A 195 4.69 -34.54 -22.99
CA ALA A 195 3.84 -35.72 -22.82
C ALA A 195 4.13 -36.78 -23.90
N GLU A 196 4.35 -36.37 -25.14
CA GLU A 196 4.76 -37.29 -26.22
C GLU A 196 6.15 -37.87 -25.99
N VAL A 197 7.10 -37.09 -25.47
CA VAL A 197 8.42 -37.59 -25.10
C VAL A 197 8.31 -38.66 -24.00
N VAL A 198 7.50 -38.42 -22.97
CA VAL A 198 7.21 -39.44 -21.94
C VAL A 198 6.63 -40.70 -22.56
N HIS A 199 5.66 -40.55 -23.47
CA HIS A 199 5.05 -41.68 -24.17
C HIS A 199 6.07 -42.49 -24.98
N ARG A 200 6.90 -41.84 -25.79
CA ARG A 200 7.90 -42.52 -26.62
C ARG A 200 9.00 -43.20 -25.81
N VAL A 201 9.44 -42.59 -24.72
CA VAL A 201 10.54 -43.12 -23.88
C VAL A 201 10.06 -44.23 -22.95
N SER A 202 8.87 -44.10 -22.37
CA SER A 202 8.35 -45.06 -21.39
C SER A 202 7.52 -46.19 -22.01
N GLY A 203 7.01 -45.99 -23.24
CA GLY A 203 6.01 -46.87 -23.85
C GLY A 203 4.60 -46.71 -23.26
N GLN A 204 4.38 -45.74 -22.37
CA GLN A 204 3.10 -45.49 -21.70
C GLN A 204 2.61 -44.06 -21.95
N PRO A 205 1.34 -43.86 -22.33
CA PRO A 205 0.72 -42.54 -22.35
C PRO A 205 0.89 -41.81 -21.00
N LEU A 206 0.96 -40.47 -21.03
CA LEU A 206 1.28 -39.67 -19.84
C LEU A 206 0.30 -39.90 -18.68
N ASP A 207 -0.98 -40.08 -18.96
CA ASP A 207 -2.03 -40.36 -17.99
C ASP A 207 -1.79 -41.69 -17.26
N GLN A 208 -1.42 -42.75 -17.99
CA GLN A 208 -1.04 -44.03 -17.40
C GLN A 208 0.26 -43.92 -16.60
N PHE A 209 1.29 -43.28 -17.17
CA PHE A 209 2.59 -43.10 -16.53
C PHE A 209 2.46 -42.37 -15.19
N LEU A 210 1.71 -41.25 -15.15
CA LEU A 210 1.48 -40.49 -13.92
C LEU A 210 0.66 -41.28 -12.91
N ARG A 211 -0.33 -42.06 -13.34
CA ARG A 211 -1.11 -42.91 -12.44
C ARG A 211 -0.23 -43.92 -11.71
N GLU A 212 0.55 -44.71 -12.45
CA GLU A 212 1.36 -45.81 -11.91
C GLU A 212 2.62 -45.35 -11.16
N HIS A 213 3.24 -44.26 -11.61
CA HIS A 213 4.53 -43.82 -11.07
C HIS A 213 4.45 -42.62 -10.13
N VAL A 214 3.32 -41.91 -10.11
CA VAL A 214 3.10 -40.77 -9.22
C VAL A 214 1.91 -41.04 -8.32
N PHE A 215 0.69 -41.08 -8.85
CA PHE A 215 -0.52 -41.01 -8.04
C PHE A 215 -0.71 -42.22 -7.12
N GLU A 216 -0.60 -43.45 -7.64
CA GLU A 216 -0.74 -44.67 -6.85
C GLU A 216 0.38 -44.80 -5.79
N ARG A 217 1.58 -44.27 -6.08
CA ARG A 217 2.73 -44.31 -5.16
C ARG A 217 2.63 -43.29 -4.03
N THR A 218 1.91 -42.20 -4.24
CA THR A 218 1.75 -41.11 -3.27
C THR A 218 0.38 -41.10 -2.59
N GLY A 219 -0.53 -42.00 -3.00
CA GLY A 219 -1.90 -42.08 -2.50
C GLY A 219 -2.76 -40.89 -2.94
N MET A 220 -2.55 -40.38 -4.15
CA MET A 220 -3.33 -39.28 -4.72
C MET A 220 -4.57 -39.83 -5.46
N ASP A 221 -5.51 -40.35 -4.67
CA ASP A 221 -6.63 -41.17 -5.17
C ASP A 221 -7.67 -40.39 -5.99
N SER A 222 -7.69 -39.06 -5.89
CA SER A 222 -8.59 -38.17 -6.63
C SER A 222 -7.91 -37.53 -7.85
N SER A 223 -6.66 -37.90 -8.12
CA SER A 223 -5.86 -37.32 -9.20
C SER A 223 -5.88 -38.19 -10.44
N GLY A 224 -6.23 -37.60 -11.57
CA GLY A 224 -6.36 -38.33 -12.82
C GLY A 224 -6.90 -37.49 -13.97
N PHE A 225 -7.04 -38.13 -15.13
CA PHE A 225 -7.55 -37.51 -16.35
C PHE A 225 -8.97 -38.03 -16.59
N TYR A 226 -9.96 -37.13 -16.50
CA TYR A 226 -11.38 -37.48 -16.58
C TYR A 226 -11.94 -37.11 -17.94
N GLU A 227 -12.74 -37.98 -18.55
CA GLU A 227 -13.45 -37.71 -19.81
C GLU A 227 -14.36 -36.48 -19.67
N ARG A 228 -14.28 -35.59 -20.66
CA ARG A 228 -14.87 -34.24 -20.55
C ARG A 228 -16.39 -34.25 -20.41
N ASP A 229 -17.07 -35.14 -21.12
CA ASP A 229 -18.54 -35.24 -21.08
C ASP A 229 -19.04 -35.86 -19.77
N SER A 230 -18.27 -36.78 -19.20
CA SER A 230 -18.64 -37.52 -17.99
C SER A 230 -18.59 -36.67 -16.73
N ILE A 231 -17.76 -35.62 -16.69
CA ILE A 231 -17.52 -34.83 -15.46
C ILE A 231 -18.79 -34.23 -14.85
N TRP A 232 -19.81 -33.96 -15.66
CA TRP A 232 -21.08 -33.37 -15.21
C TRP A 232 -21.98 -34.35 -14.43
N HIS A 233 -21.65 -35.64 -14.47
CA HIS A 233 -22.41 -36.73 -13.88
C HIS A 233 -21.68 -37.42 -12.72
N LEU A 234 -20.50 -36.93 -12.34
CA LEU A 234 -19.68 -37.50 -11.25
C LEU A 234 -19.97 -36.79 -9.93
N ASP A 235 -20.28 -37.56 -8.89
CA ASP A 235 -20.59 -37.02 -7.55
C ASP A 235 -19.37 -36.50 -6.78
N HIS A 236 -18.15 -36.89 -7.20
CA HIS A 236 -16.89 -36.49 -6.56
C HIS A 236 -16.03 -35.57 -7.43
N TYR A 237 -16.66 -34.89 -8.38
CA TYR A 237 -15.99 -33.98 -9.31
C TYR A 237 -16.67 -32.61 -9.33
N ALA A 238 -15.87 -31.55 -9.46
CA ALA A 238 -16.34 -30.19 -9.65
C ALA A 238 -16.13 -29.74 -11.12
N PRO A 239 -17.19 -29.70 -11.94
CA PRO A 239 -17.12 -29.04 -13.24
C PRO A 239 -16.86 -27.55 -13.07
N GLY A 240 -16.19 -26.94 -14.06
CA GLY A 240 -15.95 -25.50 -14.08
C GLY A 240 -17.16 -24.74 -14.63
N TYR A 241 -17.40 -23.55 -14.08
CA TYR A 241 -18.48 -22.65 -14.47
C TYR A 241 -17.93 -21.25 -14.83
N ARG A 242 -18.62 -20.56 -15.74
CA ARG A 242 -18.31 -19.17 -16.11
C ARG A 242 -19.55 -18.31 -16.05
N LEU A 243 -19.38 -17.04 -15.67
CA LEU A 243 -20.45 -16.05 -15.74
C LEU A 243 -20.78 -15.77 -17.21
N ASP A 244 -22.03 -16.03 -17.58
CA ASP A 244 -22.65 -15.45 -18.76
C ASP A 244 -23.15 -14.05 -18.40
N THR A 245 -22.48 -13.02 -18.94
CA THR A 245 -22.84 -11.61 -18.68
C THR A 245 -24.16 -11.21 -19.37
N GLU A 246 -24.63 -11.99 -20.34
CA GLU A 246 -25.89 -11.72 -21.03
C GLU A 246 -27.07 -12.14 -20.16
N ASN A 247 -26.97 -13.32 -19.53
CA ASN A 247 -28.02 -13.90 -18.70
C ASN A 247 -27.77 -13.79 -17.18
N CYS A 248 -26.67 -13.14 -16.78
CA CYS A 248 -26.23 -12.96 -15.38
C CYS A 248 -26.24 -14.26 -14.56
N SER A 249 -25.81 -15.37 -15.17
CA SER A 249 -25.85 -16.69 -14.55
C SER A 249 -24.57 -17.47 -14.81
N LEU A 250 -24.24 -18.39 -13.91
CA LEU A 250 -23.12 -19.31 -14.08
C LEU A 250 -23.54 -20.46 -14.99
N VAL A 251 -22.84 -20.62 -16.11
CA VAL A 251 -23.16 -21.61 -17.16
C VAL A 251 -21.98 -22.55 -17.41
N ASN A 252 -22.24 -23.64 -18.16
CA ASN A 252 -21.16 -24.46 -18.71
C ASN A 252 -20.29 -23.57 -19.62
N PRO A 253 -18.97 -23.47 -19.39
CA PRO A 253 -18.06 -22.65 -20.19
C PRO A 253 -18.15 -22.90 -21.70
N GLU A 254 -18.50 -24.11 -22.12
CA GLU A 254 -18.57 -24.52 -23.53
C GLU A 254 -19.79 -23.95 -24.26
N THR A 255 -20.86 -23.60 -23.52
CA THR A 255 -22.06 -23.01 -24.12
C THR A 255 -21.91 -21.52 -24.41
N LEU A 256 -20.81 -20.90 -23.94
CA LEU A 256 -20.52 -19.49 -24.23
C LEU A 256 -20.04 -19.30 -25.67
N PRO A 257 -20.39 -18.18 -26.33
CA PRO A 257 -19.98 -17.89 -27.70
C PRO A 257 -18.46 -17.99 -27.90
N GLY A 258 -18.04 -18.80 -28.88
CA GLY A 258 -16.62 -19.00 -29.23
C GLY A 258 -15.80 -19.73 -28.17
N LYS A 259 -16.43 -20.40 -27.18
CA LYS A 259 -15.78 -21.15 -26.09
C LYS A 259 -15.91 -22.67 -26.16
N PHE A 260 -16.54 -23.19 -27.22
CA PHE A 260 -16.67 -24.63 -27.46
C PHE A 260 -15.31 -25.37 -27.56
N TYR A 261 -14.21 -24.65 -27.79
CA TYR A 261 -12.85 -25.22 -27.78
C TYR A 261 -12.42 -25.83 -26.45
N TYR A 262 -13.05 -25.47 -25.34
CA TYR A 262 -12.84 -26.18 -24.07
C TYR A 262 -13.22 -27.65 -24.15
N HIS A 263 -14.21 -27.98 -24.99
CA HIS A 263 -14.67 -29.34 -25.25
C HIS A 263 -13.72 -30.06 -26.18
N PHE A 264 -13.56 -29.61 -27.42
CA PHE A 264 -12.78 -30.35 -28.41
C PHE A 264 -11.27 -30.39 -28.12
N LEU A 265 -10.70 -29.47 -27.33
CA LEU A 265 -9.30 -29.58 -26.89
C LEU A 265 -9.12 -30.43 -25.62
N SER A 266 -10.14 -31.14 -25.16
CA SER A 266 -10.07 -31.91 -23.91
C SER A 266 -9.30 -33.23 -24.00
N GLY A 267 -8.81 -33.64 -25.17
CA GLY A 267 -7.98 -34.84 -25.35
C GLY A 267 -6.48 -34.62 -25.14
N ARG A 268 -6.03 -33.36 -25.00
CA ARG A 268 -4.59 -33.04 -24.88
C ARG A 268 -4.04 -33.30 -23.48
N LEU A 269 -2.85 -33.90 -23.41
CA LEU A 269 -2.13 -34.20 -22.17
C LEU A 269 -0.83 -33.39 -22.12
N GLY A 270 -0.38 -33.05 -20.90
CA GLY A 270 0.89 -32.37 -20.67
C GLY A 270 0.75 -30.95 -20.12
N PRO A 271 0.19 -29.99 -20.87
CA PRO A 271 0.06 -28.60 -20.42
C PRO A 271 -1.10 -28.37 -19.45
N GLY A 272 -2.06 -29.29 -19.38
CA GLY A 272 -3.31 -29.17 -18.62
C GLY A 272 -4.02 -30.52 -18.45
N ARG A 273 -5.35 -30.50 -18.26
CA ARG A 273 -6.26 -31.66 -18.17
C ARG A 273 -6.12 -32.60 -16.98
N LEU A 274 -5.03 -32.54 -16.21
CA LEU A 274 -4.99 -33.23 -14.93
C LEU A 274 -6.07 -32.62 -14.02
N SER A 275 -6.83 -33.50 -13.38
CA SER A 275 -7.71 -33.14 -12.27
C SER A 275 -7.09 -33.65 -10.97
N SER A 276 -7.30 -32.90 -9.89
CA SER A 276 -6.79 -33.21 -8.56
C SER A 276 -7.69 -32.56 -7.50
N SER A 277 -7.53 -32.98 -6.26
CA SER A 277 -8.19 -32.38 -5.09
C SER A 277 -7.18 -31.62 -4.22
N VAL A 278 -7.68 -30.85 -3.23
CA VAL A 278 -6.82 -30.18 -2.24
C VAL A 278 -6.05 -31.22 -1.41
N ASP A 279 -6.71 -32.32 -1.04
CA ASP A 279 -6.09 -33.42 -0.29
C ASP A 279 -4.90 -34.03 -1.05
N ASP A 280 -5.05 -34.23 -2.36
CA ASP A 280 -3.99 -34.78 -3.20
C ASP A 280 -2.84 -33.78 -3.42
N LEU A 281 -3.13 -32.49 -3.58
CA LEU A 281 -2.10 -31.46 -3.68
C LEU A 281 -1.30 -31.29 -2.37
N ILE A 282 -1.91 -31.57 -1.21
CA ILE A 282 -1.20 -31.66 0.07
C ILE A 282 -0.23 -32.85 0.09
N ARG A 283 -0.62 -34.01 -0.47
CA ARG A 283 0.25 -35.19 -0.60
C ARG A 283 1.39 -34.94 -1.57
N TRP A 284 1.09 -34.31 -2.69
CA TRP A 284 2.06 -33.85 -3.68
C TRP A 284 3.11 -32.91 -3.08
N ASP A 285 2.69 -31.89 -2.31
CA ASP A 285 3.63 -31.03 -1.59
C ASP A 285 4.52 -31.82 -0.60
N SER A 286 3.92 -32.79 0.10
CA SER A 286 4.61 -33.57 1.13
C SER A 286 5.68 -34.49 0.55
N ILE A 287 5.40 -35.19 -0.57
CA ILE A 287 6.35 -36.10 -1.19
C ILE A 287 7.59 -35.37 -1.73
N LEU A 288 7.43 -34.12 -2.17
CA LEU A 288 8.52 -33.28 -2.70
C LEU A 288 9.55 -32.84 -1.64
N TYR A 289 9.27 -33.00 -0.34
CA TYR A 289 10.26 -32.84 0.73
C TYR A 289 11.12 -34.10 0.95
N THR A 290 10.82 -35.20 0.28
CA THR A 290 11.53 -36.48 0.39
C THR A 290 12.23 -36.82 -0.91
N ASP A 291 13.13 -37.82 -0.89
CA ASP A 291 13.75 -38.38 -2.10
C ASP A 291 13.05 -39.65 -2.60
N LYS A 292 11.82 -39.93 -2.12
CA LYS A 292 11.07 -41.15 -2.48
C LYS A 292 10.51 -41.13 -3.91
N LEU A 293 10.29 -39.94 -4.46
CA LEU A 293 9.79 -39.75 -5.83
C LEU A 293 10.86 -39.08 -6.71
N LEU A 294 11.16 -37.82 -6.43
CA LEU A 294 12.23 -37.07 -7.10
C LEU A 294 13.44 -36.96 -6.17
N ASN A 295 14.62 -37.30 -6.69
CA ASN A 295 15.89 -37.18 -5.96
C ASN A 295 16.30 -35.70 -5.80
N ALA A 296 17.32 -35.44 -4.97
CA ALA A 296 17.81 -34.09 -4.70
C ALA A 296 18.22 -33.33 -5.96
N GLU A 297 18.88 -33.99 -6.92
CA GLU A 297 19.31 -33.40 -8.19
C GLU A 297 18.12 -32.94 -9.03
N SER A 298 17.11 -33.79 -9.18
CA SER A 298 15.93 -33.45 -9.99
C SER A 298 15.10 -32.35 -9.36
N LYS A 299 15.00 -32.31 -8.04
CA LYS A 299 14.36 -31.20 -7.32
C LYS A 299 15.16 -29.91 -7.46
N ALA A 300 16.50 -29.97 -7.43
CA ALA A 300 17.35 -28.80 -7.64
C ALA A 300 17.15 -28.23 -9.05
N LEU A 301 17.10 -29.08 -10.08
CA LEU A 301 16.80 -28.67 -11.44
C LEU A 301 15.39 -28.08 -11.56
N ALA A 302 14.39 -28.72 -10.98
CA ALA A 302 13.00 -28.28 -11.10
C ALA A 302 12.71 -26.97 -10.37
N PHE A 303 13.36 -26.72 -9.22
CA PHE A 303 13.15 -25.54 -8.38
C PHE A 303 14.27 -24.50 -8.52
N THR A 304 14.85 -24.39 -9.71
CA THR A 304 15.83 -23.35 -10.06
C THR A 304 15.36 -22.68 -11.36
N PRO A 305 15.37 -21.34 -11.45
CA PRO A 305 15.10 -20.67 -12.71
C PRO A 305 16.14 -21.03 -13.77
N HIS A 306 15.71 -21.20 -15.03
CA HIS A 306 16.61 -21.44 -16.17
C HIS A 306 16.43 -20.34 -17.22
N PRO A 307 16.90 -19.11 -16.97
CA PRO A 307 16.75 -18.01 -17.93
C PRO A 307 17.50 -18.30 -19.24
N PRO A 308 16.93 -17.92 -20.39
CA PRO A 308 17.60 -18.06 -21.69
C PRO A 308 18.77 -17.06 -21.84
N SER A 309 19.59 -17.27 -22.87
CA SER A 309 20.75 -16.40 -23.18
C SER A 309 20.29 -15.07 -23.80
N GLY A 310 19.69 -14.18 -23.01
CA GLY A 310 19.27 -12.85 -23.47
C GLY A 310 17.89 -12.39 -23.00
N ASP A 311 17.24 -13.14 -22.12
CA ASP A 311 15.96 -12.77 -21.53
C ASP A 311 15.93 -13.20 -20.07
N ASP A 312 15.09 -12.57 -19.27
CA ASP A 312 14.89 -12.97 -17.88
C ASP A 312 13.74 -13.97 -17.77
N SER A 313 13.82 -14.88 -16.81
CA SER A 313 12.75 -15.83 -16.53
C SER A 313 12.88 -16.38 -15.13
N ASP A 314 11.76 -16.43 -14.42
CA ASP A 314 11.63 -17.07 -13.11
C ASP A 314 11.23 -18.56 -13.23
N TYR A 315 11.20 -19.13 -14.44
CA TYR A 315 10.59 -20.43 -14.68
C TYR A 315 11.60 -21.59 -14.49
N GLY A 316 11.23 -22.52 -13.62
CA GLY A 316 11.86 -23.83 -13.43
C GLY A 316 11.17 -24.92 -14.26
N PHE A 317 11.14 -26.16 -13.76
CA PHE A 317 10.47 -27.26 -14.48
C PHE A 317 9.03 -27.42 -13.99
N GLY A 318 8.12 -26.67 -14.60
CA GLY A 318 6.69 -26.68 -14.27
C GLY A 318 6.36 -25.84 -13.04
N TRP A 319 7.25 -24.90 -12.68
CA TRP A 319 7.15 -24.02 -11.52
C TRP A 319 7.67 -22.63 -11.87
N HIS A 320 6.99 -21.58 -11.38
CA HIS A 320 7.64 -20.29 -11.15
C HIS A 320 8.45 -20.38 -9.87
N VAL A 321 9.63 -19.79 -9.87
CA VAL A 321 10.61 -19.86 -8.78
C VAL A 321 11.05 -18.44 -8.41
N GLN A 322 10.74 -18.03 -7.19
CA GLN A 322 11.11 -16.73 -6.64
C GLN A 322 12.09 -16.92 -5.48
N GLU A 323 13.13 -16.09 -5.45
CA GLU A 323 14.00 -15.96 -4.29
C GLU A 323 13.57 -14.73 -3.48
N ASN A 324 13.44 -14.88 -2.17
CA ASN A 324 13.09 -13.80 -1.26
C ASN A 324 14.04 -13.82 -0.06
N ASP A 325 14.66 -12.68 0.26
CA ASP A 325 15.67 -12.58 1.31
C ASP A 325 15.16 -13.00 2.70
N SER A 326 13.85 -12.82 2.96
CA SER A 326 13.23 -13.11 4.27
C SER A 326 12.49 -14.45 4.31
N LEU A 327 11.88 -14.87 3.21
CA LEU A 327 11.04 -16.07 3.11
C LEU A 327 11.76 -17.26 2.45
N GLY A 328 12.96 -17.03 1.94
CA GLY A 328 13.74 -17.99 1.17
C GLY A 328 13.11 -18.31 -0.18
N LYS A 329 13.45 -19.48 -0.71
CA LYS A 329 12.95 -19.96 -2.00
C LYS A 329 11.46 -20.28 -1.96
N ILE A 330 10.73 -19.70 -2.90
CA ILE A 330 9.30 -19.91 -3.09
C ILE A 330 9.06 -20.49 -4.49
N VAL A 331 8.28 -21.58 -4.56
CA VAL A 331 7.89 -22.18 -5.85
C VAL A 331 6.38 -22.24 -5.96
N TYR A 332 5.83 -21.85 -7.12
CA TYR A 332 4.38 -21.85 -7.33
C TYR A 332 3.99 -22.08 -8.77
N HIS A 333 2.71 -22.40 -8.99
CA HIS A 333 2.10 -22.37 -10.31
C HIS A 333 0.62 -21.99 -10.20
N THR A 334 0.11 -21.30 -11.22
CA THR A 334 -1.31 -20.96 -11.36
C THR A 334 -1.92 -21.73 -12.52
N GLY A 335 -3.22 -22.00 -12.47
CA GLY A 335 -3.95 -22.60 -13.58
C GLY A 335 -5.26 -21.89 -13.85
N SER A 336 -5.60 -21.79 -15.14
CA SER A 336 -6.91 -21.38 -15.62
C SER A 336 -7.31 -22.24 -16.82
N TRP A 337 -8.48 -22.87 -16.75
CA TRP A 337 -9.07 -23.60 -17.89
C TRP A 337 -10.56 -23.81 -17.66
N ALA A 338 -11.39 -23.52 -18.66
CA ALA A 338 -12.81 -23.87 -18.70
C ALA A 338 -13.57 -23.67 -17.38
N GLY A 339 -13.50 -22.47 -16.79
CA GLY A 339 -14.20 -22.17 -15.53
C GLY A 339 -13.42 -22.48 -14.25
N ASN A 340 -12.33 -23.24 -14.33
CA ASN A 340 -11.52 -23.63 -13.18
C ASN A 340 -10.31 -22.72 -13.02
N LEU A 341 -10.06 -22.31 -11.78
CA LEU A 341 -8.90 -21.55 -11.32
C LEU A 341 -8.19 -22.34 -10.21
N SER A 342 -6.89 -22.56 -10.39
CA SER A 342 -6.09 -23.36 -9.45
C SER A 342 -4.81 -22.63 -9.07
N TYR A 343 -4.34 -22.91 -7.85
CA TYR A 343 -3.14 -22.32 -7.32
C TYR A 343 -2.48 -23.24 -6.31
N ILE A 344 -1.16 -23.39 -6.44
CA ILE A 344 -0.32 -24.01 -5.44
C ILE A 344 0.94 -23.16 -5.26
N LYS A 345 1.25 -22.78 -4.02
CA LYS A 345 2.49 -22.06 -3.67
C LYS A 345 3.12 -22.66 -2.44
N ARG A 346 4.42 -22.91 -2.54
CA ARG A 346 5.24 -23.60 -1.54
C ARG A 346 6.35 -22.66 -1.08
N PHE A 347 6.39 -22.37 0.21
CA PHE A 347 7.47 -21.64 0.87
C PHE A 347 8.44 -22.68 1.40
N THR A 348 9.46 -23.01 0.62
CA THR A 348 10.24 -24.24 0.82
C THR A 348 11.07 -24.22 2.10
N ALA A 349 11.58 -23.05 2.49
CA ALA A 349 12.37 -22.85 3.71
C ALA A 349 11.53 -23.10 4.98
N SER A 350 10.32 -22.52 5.04
CA SER A 350 9.42 -22.69 6.19
C SER A 350 8.55 -23.94 6.11
N ARG A 351 8.56 -24.67 4.99
CA ARG A 351 7.61 -25.75 4.70
C ARG A 351 6.14 -25.31 4.78
N SER A 352 5.85 -24.07 4.37
CA SER A 352 4.48 -23.57 4.28
C SER A 352 3.88 -23.82 2.88
N LEU A 353 2.57 -23.91 2.80
CA LEU A 353 1.82 -24.25 1.58
C LEU A 353 0.52 -23.46 1.52
N VAL A 354 0.18 -22.96 0.33
CA VAL A 354 -1.16 -22.48 -0.01
C VAL A 354 -1.67 -23.28 -1.21
N VAL A 355 -2.87 -23.84 -1.10
CA VAL A 355 -3.60 -24.47 -2.21
C VAL A 355 -4.98 -23.81 -2.32
N LEU A 356 -5.35 -23.36 -3.52
CA LEU A 356 -6.69 -22.87 -3.85
C LEU A 356 -7.20 -23.54 -5.11
N LEU A 357 -8.39 -24.12 -5.04
CA LEU A 357 -9.15 -24.65 -6.17
C LEU A 357 -10.50 -23.93 -6.19
N ASN A 358 -10.82 -23.26 -7.29
CA ASN A 358 -12.07 -22.53 -7.49
C ASN A 358 -12.68 -22.92 -8.84
N ASN A 359 -13.93 -23.42 -8.85
CA ASN A 359 -14.62 -23.84 -10.08
C ASN A 359 -15.53 -22.75 -10.67
N THR A 360 -15.41 -21.50 -10.21
CA THR A 360 -16.02 -20.34 -10.86
C THR A 360 -14.92 -19.37 -11.32
N HIS A 361 -14.86 -19.11 -12.63
CA HIS A 361 -13.78 -18.31 -13.19
C HIS A 361 -14.08 -16.80 -13.08
N GLU A 362 -13.53 -16.18 -12.04
CA GLU A 362 -13.45 -14.73 -11.87
C GLU A 362 -12.01 -14.34 -11.53
N THR A 363 -11.33 -13.67 -12.47
CA THR A 363 -9.90 -13.39 -12.38
C THR A 363 -9.56 -12.20 -11.48
N ALA A 364 -10.48 -11.25 -11.34
CA ALA A 364 -10.27 -10.02 -10.56
C ALA A 364 -9.92 -10.34 -9.11
N TYR A 365 -10.72 -11.19 -8.46
CA TYR A 365 -10.54 -11.48 -7.04
C TYR A 365 -9.50 -12.56 -6.77
N MET A 366 -9.36 -13.56 -7.64
CA MET A 366 -8.44 -14.68 -7.38
C MET A 366 -7.00 -14.21 -7.19
N LYS A 367 -6.55 -13.14 -7.85
CA LYS A 367 -5.21 -12.57 -7.62
C LYS A 367 -5.12 -11.99 -6.20
N ALA A 368 -6.09 -11.18 -5.79
CA ALA A 368 -6.12 -10.56 -4.46
C ALA A 368 -6.26 -11.60 -3.33
N VAL A 369 -7.10 -12.63 -3.49
CA VAL A 369 -7.24 -13.75 -2.56
C VAL A 369 -5.91 -14.49 -2.38
N ARG A 370 -5.20 -14.80 -3.47
CA ARG A 370 -3.87 -15.42 -3.43
C ARG A 370 -2.86 -14.56 -2.67
N THR A 371 -2.80 -13.27 -2.98
CA THR A 371 -1.91 -12.32 -2.29
C THR A 371 -2.22 -12.24 -0.79
N ALA A 372 -3.49 -12.20 -0.41
CA ALA A 372 -3.90 -12.18 0.99
C ALA A 372 -3.43 -13.44 1.73
N LEU A 373 -3.59 -14.62 1.13
CA LEU A 373 -3.11 -15.87 1.72
C LEU A 373 -1.58 -15.96 1.79
N ASP A 374 -0.87 -15.54 0.75
CA ASP A 374 0.59 -15.56 0.73
C ASP A 374 1.18 -14.68 1.83
N ARG A 375 0.64 -13.47 1.97
CA ARG A 375 1.01 -12.53 3.04
C ARG A 375 0.65 -13.10 4.41
N PHE A 376 -0.51 -13.74 4.53
CA PHE A 376 -0.94 -14.38 5.78
C PHE A 376 -0.01 -15.50 6.23
N VAL A 377 0.38 -16.37 5.31
CA VAL A 377 1.36 -17.43 5.59
C VAL A 377 2.72 -16.84 5.99
N SER A 378 3.06 -15.67 5.44
CA SER A 378 4.30 -14.92 5.72
C SER A 378 4.21 -14.03 6.97
N GLY A 379 3.09 -14.08 7.72
CA GLY A 379 2.94 -13.39 9.01
C GLY A 379 2.16 -12.08 8.99
N SER A 380 1.66 -11.63 7.83
CA SER A 380 0.72 -10.50 7.75
C SER A 380 -0.71 -10.90 8.14
N PRO A 381 -1.60 -9.97 8.48
CA PRO A 381 -3.04 -10.28 8.62
C PRO A 381 -3.70 -10.60 7.27
N LEU A 382 -4.82 -11.32 7.31
CA LEU A 382 -5.69 -11.51 6.14
C LEU A 382 -6.41 -10.20 5.81
N VAL A 383 -6.24 -9.72 4.58
CA VAL A 383 -6.95 -8.55 4.06
C VAL A 383 -8.01 -9.01 3.08
N LEU A 384 -9.28 -8.70 3.37
CA LEU A 384 -10.39 -8.99 2.46
C LEU A 384 -10.27 -8.14 1.20
N PRO A 385 -10.30 -8.74 -0.01
CA PRO A 385 -10.37 -7.98 -1.23
C PRO A 385 -11.69 -7.20 -1.30
N ARG A 386 -11.62 -5.93 -1.73
CA ARG A 386 -12.82 -5.15 -2.01
C ARG A 386 -13.39 -5.58 -3.36
N PRO A 387 -14.72 -5.77 -3.47
CA PRO A 387 -15.33 -6.14 -4.75
C PRO A 387 -15.35 -4.92 -5.69
N GLU A 388 -14.95 -5.10 -6.94
CA GLU A 388 -15.13 -4.08 -7.99
C GLU A 388 -16.62 -3.94 -8.35
N ILE A 389 -17.09 -2.68 -8.44
CA ILE A 389 -18.49 -2.37 -8.75
C ILE A 389 -18.92 -2.86 -10.14
N SER A 390 -18.00 -2.85 -11.11
CA SER A 390 -18.20 -3.33 -12.48
C SER A 390 -18.52 -4.83 -12.52
N ASP A 391 -17.85 -5.62 -11.69
CA ASP A 391 -18.04 -7.06 -11.57
C ASP A 391 -19.33 -7.41 -10.81
N LEU A 392 -19.59 -6.73 -9.69
CA LEU A 392 -20.87 -6.85 -8.99
C LEU A 392 -22.05 -6.50 -9.90
N LEU A 393 -21.90 -5.44 -10.69
CA LEU A 393 -22.92 -5.02 -11.65
C LEU A 393 -23.15 -6.12 -12.69
N GLN A 394 -22.11 -6.68 -13.31
CA GLN A 394 -22.24 -7.76 -14.29
C GLN A 394 -22.98 -9.00 -13.75
N LYS A 395 -22.92 -9.26 -12.44
CA LYS A 395 -23.63 -10.38 -11.79
C LYS A 395 -25.10 -10.09 -11.53
N GLU A 396 -25.48 -8.82 -11.38
CA GLU A 396 -26.81 -8.44 -10.88
C GLU A 396 -27.62 -7.60 -11.86
N ILE A 397 -26.99 -7.05 -12.91
CA ILE A 397 -27.60 -6.11 -13.86
C ILE A 397 -28.88 -6.65 -14.51
N CYS A 398 -29.01 -7.96 -14.71
CA CYS A 398 -30.22 -8.57 -15.26
C CYS A 398 -31.45 -8.49 -14.33
N THR A 399 -31.23 -8.16 -13.05
CA THR A 399 -32.30 -7.92 -12.05
C THR A 399 -32.51 -6.43 -11.77
N LEU A 400 -31.70 -5.56 -12.39
CA LEU A 400 -31.75 -4.12 -12.19
C LEU A 400 -32.57 -3.43 -13.29
N ASN A 401 -33.10 -2.27 -12.93
CA ASN A 401 -33.81 -1.36 -13.82
C ASN A 401 -33.58 0.09 -13.36
N SER A 402 -34.08 1.05 -14.13
CA SER A 402 -33.84 2.47 -13.88
C SER A 402 -34.38 2.96 -12.52
N ASP A 403 -35.37 2.27 -11.95
CA ASP A 403 -35.97 2.62 -10.66
C ASP A 403 -35.13 2.12 -9.47
N ASN A 404 -34.44 0.99 -9.63
CA ASN A 404 -33.77 0.31 -8.52
C ASN A 404 -32.24 0.41 -8.53
N ILE A 405 -31.64 0.84 -9.64
CA ILE A 405 -30.18 0.90 -9.80
C ILE A 405 -29.52 1.88 -8.83
N THR A 406 -30.15 3.03 -8.56
CA THR A 406 -29.65 3.99 -7.58
C THR A 406 -29.65 3.40 -6.16
N GLY A 407 -30.71 2.68 -5.80
CA GLY A 407 -30.78 1.95 -4.54
C GLY A 407 -29.73 0.83 -4.47
N TRP A 408 -29.46 0.14 -5.58
CA TRP A 408 -28.40 -0.85 -5.70
C TRP A 408 -27.00 -0.22 -5.54
N ALA A 409 -26.75 0.92 -6.18
CA ALA A 409 -25.50 1.67 -6.08
C ALA A 409 -25.20 2.09 -4.63
N ASN A 410 -26.23 2.59 -3.94
CA ASN A 410 -26.10 3.01 -2.53
C ASN A 410 -25.80 1.83 -1.59
N ARG A 411 -26.37 0.63 -1.85
CA ARG A 411 -26.04 -0.60 -1.09
C ARG A 411 -24.60 -1.07 -1.32
N HIS A 412 -24.00 -0.72 -2.46
CA HIS A 412 -22.64 -1.09 -2.84
C HIS A 412 -21.68 0.12 -2.84
N ARG A 413 -21.96 1.14 -2.02
CA ARG A 413 -21.13 2.35 -1.94
C ARG A 413 -19.67 2.08 -1.54
N ASP A 414 -19.44 1.04 -0.74
CA ASP A 414 -18.12 0.67 -0.20
C ASP A 414 -17.33 -0.27 -1.14
N ALA A 415 -17.90 -0.64 -2.28
CA ALA A 415 -17.19 -1.34 -3.35
C ALA A 415 -16.06 -0.46 -3.93
N GLU A 416 -15.17 -1.06 -4.71
CA GLU A 416 -14.16 -0.32 -5.47
C GLU A 416 -14.78 0.20 -6.78
N TRP A 417 -14.62 1.49 -7.07
CA TRP A 417 -15.23 2.13 -8.23
C TRP A 417 -14.18 2.55 -9.24
N ASP A 418 -14.00 1.69 -10.24
CA ASP A 418 -13.23 1.99 -11.43
C ASP A 418 -14.17 2.53 -12.52
N MET A 419 -14.07 3.84 -12.77
CA MET A 419 -14.90 4.53 -13.77
C MET A 419 -14.52 4.17 -15.21
N GLU A 420 -13.26 3.81 -15.47
CA GLU A 420 -12.82 3.33 -16.78
C GLU A 420 -13.42 1.95 -17.06
N ALA A 421 -13.40 1.05 -16.08
CA ALA A 421 -14.02 -0.27 -16.19
C ALA A 421 -15.54 -0.18 -16.42
N LEU A 422 -16.24 0.71 -15.70
CA LEU A 422 -17.67 0.95 -15.92
C LEU A 422 -17.95 1.56 -17.30
N SER A 423 -17.13 2.50 -17.77
CA SER A 423 -17.28 3.09 -19.11
C SER A 423 -17.03 2.05 -20.22
N ALA A 424 -16.02 1.20 -20.05
CA ALA A 424 -15.75 0.09 -20.96
C ALA A 424 -16.90 -0.92 -20.98
N LEU A 425 -17.52 -1.18 -19.82
CA LEU A 425 -18.69 -2.05 -19.70
C LEU A 425 -19.93 -1.45 -20.38
N GLU A 426 -20.18 -0.15 -20.22
CA GLU A 426 -21.25 0.57 -20.93
C GLU A 426 -21.09 0.43 -22.44
N LYS A 427 -19.88 0.72 -22.95
CA LYS A 427 -19.55 0.60 -24.37
C LYS A 427 -19.74 -0.82 -24.86
N LYS A 428 -19.28 -1.81 -24.10
CA LYS A 428 -19.44 -3.24 -24.43
C LYS A 428 -20.91 -3.63 -24.57
N TYR A 429 -21.79 -3.20 -23.66
CA TYR A 429 -23.22 -3.47 -23.79
C TYR A 429 -23.83 -2.75 -25.00
N ARG A 430 -23.41 -1.51 -25.28
CA ARG A 430 -23.88 -0.75 -26.44
C ARG A 430 -23.46 -1.40 -27.77
N ASP A 431 -22.20 -1.83 -27.88
CA ASP A 431 -21.66 -2.50 -29.08
C ASP A 431 -22.35 -3.85 -29.34
N LYS A 432 -22.85 -4.51 -28.30
CA LYS A 432 -23.65 -5.74 -28.39
C LYS A 432 -25.14 -5.51 -28.66
N GLY A 433 -25.61 -4.26 -28.68
CA GLY A 433 -27.03 -3.92 -28.82
C GLY A 433 -27.85 -4.11 -27.53
N GLU A 434 -27.22 -4.33 -26.38
CA GLU A 434 -27.86 -4.44 -25.06
C GLU A 434 -28.14 -3.04 -24.47
N THR A 435 -28.95 -2.22 -25.18
CA THR A 435 -29.16 -0.80 -24.86
C THR A 435 -29.68 -0.56 -23.45
N SER A 436 -30.61 -1.38 -22.97
CA SER A 436 -31.14 -1.26 -21.60
C SER A 436 -30.04 -1.41 -20.54
N LYS A 437 -29.10 -2.35 -20.71
CA LYS A 437 -27.97 -2.51 -19.78
C LYS A 437 -26.98 -1.35 -19.90
N ALA A 438 -26.69 -0.90 -21.12
CA ALA A 438 -25.83 0.26 -21.34
C ALA A 438 -26.40 1.52 -20.64
N ASP A 439 -27.71 1.75 -20.74
CA ASP A 439 -28.36 2.90 -20.12
C ASP A 439 -28.36 2.81 -18.59
N LEU A 440 -28.45 1.59 -18.02
CA LEU A 440 -28.23 1.36 -16.59
C LEU A 440 -26.80 1.72 -16.16
N VAL A 441 -25.78 1.23 -16.88
CA VAL A 441 -24.38 1.60 -16.56
C VAL A 441 -24.19 3.12 -16.66
N LYS A 442 -24.79 3.76 -17.67
CA LYS A 442 -24.76 5.22 -17.84
C LYS A 442 -25.41 5.96 -16.67
N GLN A 443 -26.57 5.50 -16.20
CA GLN A 443 -27.24 6.08 -15.03
C GLN A 443 -26.39 5.91 -13.76
N LEU A 444 -25.68 4.79 -13.62
CA LEU A 444 -24.75 4.55 -12.52
C LEU A 444 -23.54 5.51 -12.56
N LEU A 445 -22.98 5.73 -13.75
CA LEU A 445 -21.89 6.69 -13.97
C LEU A 445 -22.33 8.12 -13.59
N GLN A 446 -23.52 8.53 -14.02
CA GLN A 446 -24.11 9.84 -13.71
C GLN A 446 -24.41 10.02 -12.21
N HIS A 447 -24.97 9.00 -11.55
CA HIS A 447 -25.27 9.04 -10.12
C HIS A 447 -24.02 9.27 -9.26
N ARG A 448 -22.87 8.70 -9.65
CA ARG A 448 -21.62 8.90 -8.91
C ARG A 448 -20.97 10.26 -9.18
N GLU A 449 -21.14 10.83 -10.37
CA GLU A 449 -20.74 12.22 -10.65
C GLU A 449 -21.54 13.23 -9.80
N GLU A 450 -22.82 12.96 -9.52
CA GLU A 450 -23.68 13.83 -8.70
C GLU A 450 -23.50 13.67 -7.19
N ALA A 451 -23.13 12.47 -6.71
CA ALA A 451 -23.04 12.16 -5.28
C ALA A 451 -21.73 12.59 -4.59
N SER A 452 -20.69 12.98 -5.34
CA SER A 452 -19.39 13.35 -4.76
C SER A 452 -18.60 14.38 -5.57
N SER A 453 -19.25 15.28 -6.32
CA SER A 453 -18.53 16.38 -6.96
C SER A 453 -18.62 17.65 -6.10
N PRO A 454 -17.49 18.18 -5.60
CA PRO A 454 -17.48 19.52 -5.03
C PRO A 454 -17.94 20.51 -6.10
N LEU A 455 -18.65 21.55 -5.68
CA LEU A 455 -19.28 22.53 -6.58
C LEU A 455 -18.26 23.17 -7.55
N ILE A 456 -17.00 23.29 -7.11
CA ILE A 456 -15.91 23.89 -7.85
C ILE A 456 -14.67 22.99 -7.78
N THR A 457 -14.29 22.42 -8.91
CA THR A 457 -13.09 21.59 -9.08
C THR A 457 -11.96 22.31 -9.83
N ASN A 458 -12.25 23.46 -10.45
CA ASN A 458 -11.26 24.20 -11.23
C ASN A 458 -10.28 24.96 -10.32
N ASP A 459 -9.00 24.59 -10.38
CA ASP A 459 -7.94 25.20 -9.56
C ASP A 459 -7.84 26.73 -9.69
N ALA A 460 -8.07 27.30 -10.88
CA ALA A 460 -8.01 28.75 -11.06
C ALA A 460 -9.18 29.46 -10.35
N VAL A 461 -10.38 28.86 -10.40
CA VAL A 461 -11.55 29.38 -9.69
C VAL A 461 -11.35 29.25 -8.18
N THR A 462 -10.92 28.08 -7.72
CA THR A 462 -10.59 27.84 -6.30
C THR A 462 -9.55 28.84 -5.80
N PHE A 463 -8.45 29.05 -6.54
CA PHE A 463 -7.43 30.04 -6.19
C PHE A 463 -8.00 31.46 -6.12
N GLY A 464 -8.82 31.84 -7.10
CA GLY A 464 -9.52 33.13 -7.10
C GLY A 464 -10.36 33.33 -5.83
N LEU A 465 -11.13 32.32 -5.42
CA LEU A 465 -11.92 32.36 -4.19
C LEU A 465 -11.06 32.48 -2.94
N LEU A 466 -9.95 31.73 -2.85
CA LEU A 466 -9.02 31.82 -1.72
C LEU A 466 -8.42 33.22 -1.62
N VAL A 467 -7.97 33.81 -2.74
CA VAL A 467 -7.38 35.17 -2.75
C VAL A 467 -8.42 36.24 -2.43
N ILE A 468 -9.66 36.09 -2.90
CA ILE A 468 -10.77 36.99 -2.53
C ILE A 468 -11.05 36.89 -1.03
N ALA A 469 -11.13 35.67 -0.47
CA ALA A 469 -11.33 35.47 0.96
C ALA A 469 -10.23 36.13 1.80
N LEU A 470 -8.95 35.92 1.43
CA LEU A 470 -7.81 36.59 2.06
C LEU A 470 -7.93 38.12 1.99
N GLY A 471 -8.25 38.67 0.82
CA GLY A 471 -8.46 40.10 0.62
C GLY A 471 -9.56 40.66 1.54
N LEU A 472 -10.70 39.98 1.60
CA LEU A 472 -11.83 40.36 2.46
C LEU A 472 -11.45 40.31 3.95
N ILE A 473 -10.71 39.29 4.39
CA ILE A 473 -10.22 39.18 5.77
C ILE A 473 -9.34 40.40 6.11
N PHE A 474 -8.36 40.73 5.28
CA PHE A 474 -7.45 41.83 5.59
C PHE A 474 -8.13 43.22 5.50
N VAL A 475 -9.04 43.43 4.55
CA VAL A 475 -9.86 44.65 4.46
C VAL A 475 -10.76 44.80 5.69
N THR A 476 -11.42 43.74 6.12
CA THR A 476 -12.32 43.80 7.30
C THR A 476 -11.55 43.89 8.61
N SER A 477 -10.37 43.27 8.72
CA SER A 477 -9.51 43.34 9.91
C SER A 477 -8.90 44.72 10.15
N SER A 478 -8.67 45.47 9.07
CA SER A 478 -8.16 46.86 9.12
C SER A 478 -9.27 47.91 9.20
N SER A 479 -10.54 47.49 9.22
CA SER A 479 -11.69 48.39 9.24
C SER A 479 -11.79 49.21 10.53
N ALA A 480 -12.26 50.45 10.40
CA ALA A 480 -12.55 51.32 11.55
C ALA A 480 -13.83 50.90 12.30
N ASN A 481 -14.68 50.03 11.73
CA ASN A 481 -15.98 49.65 12.27
C ASN A 481 -15.85 48.98 13.67
N PRO A 482 -16.56 49.49 14.70
CA PRO A 482 -16.49 48.95 16.08
C PRO A 482 -16.84 47.47 16.20
N TYR A 483 -17.80 46.98 15.42
CA TYR A 483 -18.23 45.57 15.44
C TYR A 483 -17.14 44.66 14.88
N LEU A 484 -16.55 45.03 13.74
CA LEU A 484 -15.45 44.29 13.13
C LEU A 484 -14.20 44.32 14.01
N LYS A 485 -13.88 45.46 14.62
CA LYS A 485 -12.79 45.55 15.62
C LYS A 485 -13.02 44.61 16.81
N ARG A 486 -14.24 44.53 17.33
CA ARG A 486 -14.57 43.60 18.42
C ARG A 486 -14.46 42.14 17.99
N PHE A 487 -14.90 41.83 16.78
CA PHE A 487 -14.79 40.50 16.19
C PHE A 487 -13.33 40.07 16.02
N TYR A 488 -12.51 40.88 15.35
CA TYR A 488 -11.08 40.60 15.15
C TYR A 488 -10.25 40.65 16.43
N ARG A 489 -10.74 41.36 17.47
CA ARG A 489 -10.17 41.24 18.81
C ARG A 489 -10.38 39.85 19.39
N ILE A 490 -11.44 39.12 19.02
CA ILE A 490 -11.73 37.76 19.49
C ILE A 490 -11.09 36.73 18.55
N ILE A 491 -11.32 36.84 17.24
CA ILE A 491 -10.88 35.89 16.22
C ILE A 491 -9.78 36.53 15.35
N PRO A 492 -8.52 36.06 15.45
CA PRO A 492 -7.42 36.54 14.62
C PRO A 492 -7.64 36.40 13.12
N SER A 493 -7.12 37.35 12.33
CA SER A 493 -7.16 37.28 10.87
C SER A 493 -6.46 36.04 10.32
N VAL A 494 -5.29 35.68 10.85
CA VAL A 494 -4.53 34.49 10.44
C VAL A 494 -5.34 33.21 10.63
N LEU A 495 -6.15 33.15 11.70
CA LEU A 495 -7.03 32.02 11.96
C LEU A 495 -8.15 31.91 10.91
N LEU A 496 -8.72 33.03 10.48
CA LEU A 496 -9.74 33.05 9.43
C LEU A 496 -9.16 32.67 8.06
N CYS A 497 -7.93 33.12 7.76
CA CYS A 497 -7.21 32.72 6.53
C CYS A 497 -7.09 31.20 6.41
N TYR A 498 -7.05 30.51 7.55
CA TYR A 498 -6.94 29.07 7.64
C TYR A 498 -8.32 28.37 7.67
N PHE A 499 -9.27 28.83 8.48
CA PHE A 499 -10.56 28.16 8.68
C PHE A 499 -11.58 28.40 7.57
N ILE A 500 -11.57 29.56 6.90
CA ILE A 500 -12.54 29.81 5.82
C ILE A 500 -12.36 28.80 4.68
N PRO A 501 -11.15 28.56 4.15
CA PRO A 501 -10.92 27.51 3.15
C PRO A 501 -11.34 26.11 3.61
N ALA A 502 -11.10 25.78 4.89
CA ALA A 502 -11.52 24.50 5.46
C ALA A 502 -13.05 24.31 5.46
N LEU A 503 -13.79 25.36 5.79
CA LEU A 503 -15.25 25.34 5.71
C LEU A 503 -15.72 25.19 4.26
N MET A 504 -15.07 25.88 3.32
CA MET A 504 -15.39 25.73 1.89
C MET A 504 -15.18 24.28 1.42
N ASN A 505 -14.12 23.61 1.86
CA ASN A 505 -13.87 22.20 1.55
C ASN A 505 -14.89 21.27 2.24
N THR A 506 -15.11 21.45 3.55
CA THR A 506 -16.05 20.63 4.35
C THR A 506 -17.49 20.70 3.82
N PHE A 507 -17.93 21.86 3.34
CA PHE A 507 -19.27 22.02 2.75
C PHE A 507 -19.33 21.67 1.26
N GLY A 508 -18.27 21.10 0.69
CA GLY A 508 -18.21 20.68 -0.70
C GLY A 508 -18.24 21.83 -1.71
N LEU A 509 -17.89 23.07 -1.31
CA LEU A 509 -17.80 24.20 -2.24
C LEU A 509 -16.55 24.09 -3.13
N ILE A 510 -15.44 23.61 -2.57
CA ILE A 510 -14.16 23.41 -3.25
C ILE A 510 -13.60 22.03 -2.92
N ASP A 511 -12.71 21.51 -3.76
CA ASP A 511 -11.98 20.26 -3.50
C ASP A 511 -10.56 20.53 -3.01
N GLY A 512 -10.32 20.37 -1.73
CA GLY A 512 -8.96 20.43 -1.21
C GLY A 512 -8.12 19.23 -1.59
N SER A 513 -8.72 18.04 -1.67
CA SER A 513 -8.00 16.77 -1.83
C SER A 513 -7.44 16.56 -3.24
N HIS A 514 -8.14 17.03 -4.27
CA HIS A 514 -7.74 16.89 -5.67
C HIS A 514 -7.11 18.17 -6.28
N SER A 515 -7.12 19.29 -5.55
CA SER A 515 -6.55 20.55 -6.05
C SER A 515 -5.02 20.54 -6.08
N SER A 516 -4.43 21.06 -7.16
CA SER A 516 -2.96 21.23 -7.26
C SER A 516 -2.45 22.50 -6.56
N LEU A 517 -3.32 23.31 -5.95
CA LEU A 517 -2.94 24.60 -5.37
C LEU A 517 -1.98 24.48 -4.18
N TYR A 518 -2.12 23.43 -3.36
CA TYR A 518 -1.16 23.18 -2.30
C TYR A 518 0.22 22.78 -2.83
N PHE A 519 0.28 22.02 -3.92
CA PHE A 519 1.55 21.74 -4.59
C PHE A 519 2.23 23.04 -5.01
N VAL A 520 1.49 23.93 -5.70
CA VAL A 520 2.01 25.25 -6.09
C VAL A 520 2.43 26.07 -4.87
N ALA A 521 1.58 26.17 -3.85
CA ALA A 521 1.87 26.96 -2.66
C ALA A 521 3.09 26.43 -1.89
N SER A 522 3.19 25.12 -1.67
CA SER A 522 4.27 24.53 -0.87
C SER A 522 5.59 24.39 -1.64
N ARG A 523 5.58 24.27 -2.97
CA ARG A 523 6.81 24.09 -3.79
C ARG A 523 7.31 25.38 -4.40
N TYR A 524 6.47 26.39 -4.57
CA TYR A 524 6.86 27.67 -5.16
C TYR A 524 6.79 28.79 -4.13
N LEU A 525 5.62 28.97 -3.50
CA LEU A 525 5.38 30.15 -2.65
C LEU A 525 6.04 30.03 -1.27
N LEU A 526 6.05 28.84 -0.65
CA LEU A 526 6.73 28.59 0.62
C LEU A 526 8.25 28.86 0.52
N PRO A 527 9.03 28.19 -0.35
CA PRO A 527 10.47 28.47 -0.45
C PRO A 527 10.75 29.93 -0.85
N ALA A 528 9.95 30.51 -1.75
CA ALA A 528 10.05 31.93 -2.09
C ALA A 528 9.81 32.85 -0.88
N SER A 529 8.82 32.52 -0.02
CA SER A 529 8.55 33.24 1.22
C SER A 529 9.71 33.12 2.20
N LEU A 530 10.27 31.92 2.37
CA LEU A 530 11.38 31.67 3.27
C LEU A 530 12.63 32.45 2.83
N VAL A 531 12.93 32.47 1.54
CA VAL A 531 14.00 33.32 0.98
C VAL A 531 13.75 34.78 1.35
N LEU A 532 12.59 35.33 1.01
CA LEU A 532 12.30 36.75 1.26
C LEU A 532 12.27 37.13 2.75
N LEU A 533 11.83 36.23 3.62
CA LEU A 533 11.83 36.43 5.07
C LEU A 533 13.25 36.32 5.65
N THR A 534 14.06 35.36 5.18
CA THR A 534 15.42 35.13 5.67
C THR A 534 16.44 36.18 5.23
N ILE A 535 16.32 36.76 4.03
CA ILE A 535 17.30 37.78 3.57
C ILE A 535 17.35 39.01 4.47
N SER A 536 16.28 39.26 5.24
CA SER A 536 16.18 40.39 6.16
C SER A 536 16.89 40.14 7.51
N ILE A 537 17.19 38.88 7.83
CA ILE A 537 17.62 38.41 9.17
C ILE A 537 19.13 38.48 9.36
N ASN A 538 19.53 38.84 10.58
CA ASN A 538 20.90 38.76 11.05
C ASN A 538 21.13 37.45 11.85
N PHE A 539 22.01 36.57 11.36
CA PHE A 539 22.31 35.28 12.00
C PHE A 539 22.84 35.40 13.44
N GLY A 540 23.57 36.48 13.75
CA GLY A 540 24.05 36.74 15.11
C GLY A 540 22.91 37.02 16.11
N GLU A 541 21.75 37.43 15.62
CA GLU A 541 20.55 37.65 16.43
C GLU A 541 19.73 36.37 16.61
N LEU A 542 19.69 35.50 15.60
CA LEU A 542 19.03 34.19 15.66
C LEU A 542 19.64 33.29 16.74
N ARG A 543 20.98 33.29 16.88
CA ARG A 543 21.68 32.52 17.93
C ARG A 543 21.28 32.93 19.35
N LYS A 544 20.79 34.17 19.56
CA LYS A 544 20.38 34.68 20.88
C LYS A 544 19.04 34.10 21.37
N LEU A 545 18.27 33.48 20.48
CA LEU A 545 17.06 32.73 20.87
C LEU A 545 17.38 31.48 21.71
N GLY A 546 18.65 31.04 21.71
CA GLY A 546 19.25 30.22 22.76
C GLY A 546 18.76 28.77 22.84
N ASN A 547 19.26 28.06 23.86
CA ASN A 547 19.00 26.63 24.06
C ASN A 547 17.53 26.31 24.36
N LYS A 548 16.71 27.31 24.74
CA LYS A 548 15.30 27.12 25.09
C LYS A 548 14.48 26.55 23.93
N ALA A 549 14.75 26.99 22.69
CA ALA A 549 14.09 26.46 21.50
C ALA A 549 14.31 24.94 21.33
N ILE A 550 15.56 24.49 21.49
CA ILE A 550 15.94 23.08 21.38
C ILE A 550 15.34 22.27 22.54
N ILE A 551 15.41 22.79 23.77
CA ILE A 551 14.82 22.13 24.95
C ILE A 551 13.31 21.95 24.74
N MET A 552 12.61 22.97 24.24
CA MET A 552 11.18 22.87 23.97
C MET A 552 10.86 21.90 22.83
N PHE A 553 11.67 21.85 21.77
CA PHE A 553 11.52 20.83 20.72
C PHE A 553 11.74 19.40 21.24
N LEU A 554 12.75 19.18 22.08
CA LEU A 554 12.99 17.87 22.68
C LEU A 554 11.90 17.48 23.68
N ALA A 555 11.38 18.46 24.43
CA ALA A 555 10.21 18.27 25.28
C ALA A 555 8.97 17.92 24.46
N GLY A 556 8.81 18.51 23.28
CA GLY A 556 7.74 18.18 22.36
C GLY A 556 7.88 16.76 21.84
N THR A 557 9.07 16.40 21.38
CA THR A 557 9.40 15.02 20.97
C THR A 557 9.07 14.01 22.08
N ALA A 558 9.52 14.27 23.31
CA ALA A 558 9.18 13.43 24.46
C ALA A 558 7.67 13.41 24.75
N GLY A 559 6.99 14.54 24.56
CA GLY A 559 5.54 14.66 24.67
C GLY A 559 4.78 13.75 23.72
N ILE A 560 5.26 13.61 22.48
CA ILE A 560 4.67 12.69 21.49
C ILE A 560 4.97 11.24 21.86
N ILE A 561 6.21 10.91 22.24
CA ILE A 561 6.63 9.54 22.61
C ILE A 561 5.87 9.03 23.83
N ILE A 562 5.76 9.85 24.88
CA ILE A 562 5.07 9.50 26.14
C ILE A 562 3.55 9.62 25.98
N GLY A 563 3.10 10.54 25.14
CA GLY A 563 1.69 10.80 24.92
C GLY A 563 0.95 9.65 24.25
N ALA A 564 1.58 8.92 23.31
CA ALA A 564 0.89 7.87 22.56
C ALA A 564 0.44 6.71 23.46
N PRO A 565 1.31 6.11 24.29
CA PRO A 565 0.91 5.04 25.20
C PRO A 565 -0.12 5.49 26.23
N LEU A 566 0.05 6.70 26.79
CA LEU A 566 -0.91 7.24 27.75
C LEU A 566 -2.27 7.52 27.10
N ALA A 567 -2.30 8.03 25.87
CA ALA A 567 -3.53 8.28 25.14
C ALA A 567 -4.25 6.97 24.79
N LEU A 568 -3.51 5.96 24.34
CA LEU A 568 -4.06 4.63 24.08
C LEU A 568 -4.60 3.99 25.37
N PHE A 569 -3.87 4.09 26.48
CA PHE A 569 -4.30 3.56 27.77
C PHE A 569 -5.56 4.25 28.29
N LEU A 570 -5.60 5.59 28.27
CA LEU A 570 -6.75 6.36 28.77
C LEU A 570 -8.00 6.15 27.90
N THR A 571 -7.85 6.16 26.58
CA THR A 571 -8.99 5.91 25.68
C THR A 571 -9.42 4.44 25.71
N GLY A 572 -8.48 3.50 25.76
CA GLY A 572 -8.74 2.07 25.91
C GLY A 572 -9.44 1.71 27.23
N SER A 573 -9.17 2.45 28.29
CA SER A 573 -9.88 2.29 29.58
C SER A 573 -11.36 2.65 29.51
N ILE A 574 -11.75 3.53 28.58
CA ILE A 574 -13.14 3.96 28.36
C ILE A 574 -13.79 3.15 27.24
N PHE A 575 -13.03 2.87 26.18
CA PHE A 575 -13.45 2.16 24.99
C PHE A 575 -12.46 1.02 24.70
N PRO A 576 -12.65 -0.17 25.30
CA PRO A 576 -11.70 -1.28 25.14
C PRO A 576 -11.51 -1.74 23.69
N ASP A 577 -12.53 -1.54 22.85
CA ASP A 577 -12.46 -1.85 21.42
C ASP A 577 -11.55 -0.91 20.62
N VAL A 578 -11.04 0.17 21.22
CA VAL A 578 -10.02 1.05 20.62
C VAL A 578 -8.63 0.42 20.63
N LEU A 579 -8.40 -0.61 21.44
CA LEU A 579 -7.14 -1.35 21.45
C LEU A 579 -6.94 -2.14 20.14
N TYR A 580 -8.06 -2.52 19.49
CA TYR A 580 -8.05 -3.30 18.26
C TYR A 580 -9.02 -2.74 17.21
N SER A 581 -8.51 -2.43 16.02
CA SER A 581 -9.32 -2.05 14.86
C SER A 581 -9.32 -3.19 13.85
N ASN A 582 -10.47 -3.75 13.50
CA ASN A 582 -10.55 -4.88 12.54
C ASN A 582 -9.62 -6.07 12.87
N GLY A 583 -9.35 -6.31 14.16
CA GLY A 583 -8.45 -7.37 14.61
C GLY A 583 -6.95 -7.01 14.57
N GLU A 584 -6.62 -5.76 14.23
CA GLU A 584 -5.26 -5.22 14.27
C GLU A 584 -5.04 -4.34 15.48
N GLU A 585 -3.83 -4.42 16.04
CA GLU A 585 -3.40 -3.63 17.20
C GLU A 585 -3.24 -2.16 16.80
N VAL A 586 -4.08 -1.28 17.38
CA VAL A 586 -4.15 0.14 17.01
C VAL A 586 -2.84 0.87 17.29
N TRP A 587 -2.04 0.38 18.23
CA TRP A 587 -0.74 0.96 18.56
C TRP A 587 0.21 1.03 17.36
N ARG A 588 0.14 0.08 16.42
CA ARG A 588 0.93 0.10 15.17
C ARG A 588 0.59 1.32 14.33
N GLY A 589 -0.70 1.62 14.21
CA GLY A 589 -1.19 2.84 13.58
C GLY A 589 -0.70 4.10 14.28
N LEU A 590 -0.71 4.13 15.61
CA LEU A 590 -0.19 5.28 16.37
C LEU A 590 1.30 5.52 16.12
N THR A 591 2.11 4.48 15.86
CA THR A 591 3.52 4.69 15.50
C THR A 591 3.69 5.52 14.23
N THR A 592 2.79 5.42 13.26
CA THR A 592 2.85 6.18 12.01
C THR A 592 2.52 7.65 12.25
N VAL A 593 1.53 7.93 13.10
CA VAL A 593 1.22 9.28 13.58
C VAL A 593 2.41 9.87 14.34
N ALA A 594 3.08 9.09 15.20
CA ALA A 594 4.29 9.55 15.90
C ALA A 594 5.43 9.87 14.91
N GLY A 595 5.57 9.08 13.83
CA GLY A 595 6.51 9.35 12.75
C GLY A 595 6.26 10.71 12.10
N SER A 596 4.99 10.97 11.75
CA SER A 596 4.57 12.25 11.17
C SER A 596 4.76 13.42 12.13
N TRP A 597 4.30 13.27 13.37
CA TRP A 597 4.34 14.29 14.39
C TRP A 597 5.71 14.52 15.04
N ILE A 598 6.76 13.79 14.67
CA ILE A 598 8.11 14.13 15.12
C ILE A 598 8.98 14.52 13.92
N GLY A 599 8.80 13.88 12.77
CA GLY A 599 9.64 14.11 11.59
C GLY A 599 8.93 13.95 10.25
N GLY A 600 7.62 14.16 10.16
CA GLY A 600 6.87 14.28 8.90
C GLY A 600 6.65 12.98 8.11
N GLY A 601 6.09 13.14 6.91
CA GLY A 601 5.53 12.04 6.12
C GLY A 601 6.49 10.90 5.75
N ALA A 602 7.77 11.17 5.48
CA ALA A 602 8.73 10.08 5.21
C ALA A 602 8.98 9.23 6.46
N ASN A 603 9.00 9.85 7.64
CA ASN A 603 9.15 9.13 8.90
C ASN A 603 7.86 8.39 9.27
N GLN A 604 6.69 8.92 8.89
CA GLN A 604 5.39 8.22 8.96
C GLN A 604 5.38 6.95 8.09
N THR A 605 5.84 7.02 6.84
CA THR A 605 5.98 5.85 5.95
C THR A 605 6.99 4.84 6.51
N ALA A 606 8.12 5.30 7.04
CA ALA A 606 9.10 4.40 7.66
C ALA A 606 8.50 3.62 8.85
N MET A 607 7.66 4.26 9.67
CA MET A 607 6.98 3.56 10.78
C MET A 607 5.92 2.58 10.29
N TYR A 608 5.21 2.92 9.21
CA TYR A 608 4.26 2.02 8.55
C TYR A 608 4.95 0.73 8.09
N GLU A 609 6.13 0.84 7.48
CA GLU A 609 6.93 -0.32 7.04
C GLU A 609 7.51 -1.12 8.22
N ILE A 610 8.04 -0.43 9.24
CA ILE A 610 8.74 -1.08 10.37
C ILE A 610 7.77 -1.84 11.29
N PHE A 611 6.65 -1.23 11.66
CA PHE A 611 5.69 -1.82 12.61
C PHE A 611 4.52 -2.52 11.93
N GLY A 612 4.44 -2.46 10.59
CA GLY A 612 3.52 -3.26 9.78
C GLY A 612 2.04 -2.98 10.07
N ALA A 613 1.67 -1.70 10.19
CA ALA A 613 0.26 -1.30 10.26
C ALA A 613 -0.46 -1.67 8.94
N SER A 614 -1.76 -2.01 8.97
CA SER A 614 -2.54 -2.26 7.76
C SER A 614 -2.76 -0.97 6.96
N SER A 615 -3.04 -1.10 5.67
CA SER A 615 -3.35 0.04 4.80
C SER A 615 -4.60 0.79 5.24
N ASP A 616 -5.61 0.08 5.77
CA ASP A 616 -6.84 0.71 6.27
C ASP A 616 -6.58 1.49 7.57
N LEU A 617 -5.86 0.88 8.53
CA LEU A 617 -5.44 1.56 9.76
C LEU A 617 -4.51 2.75 9.43
N PHE A 618 -3.60 2.59 8.49
CA PHE A 618 -2.71 3.65 8.04
C PHE A 618 -3.47 4.83 7.43
N ALA A 619 -4.46 4.59 6.57
CA ALA A 619 -5.32 5.63 6.00
C ALA A 619 -6.12 6.38 7.09
N GLN A 620 -6.67 5.66 8.06
CA GLN A 620 -7.34 6.26 9.22
C GLN A 620 -6.38 7.11 10.05
N MET A 621 -5.15 6.65 10.25
CA MET A 621 -4.11 7.38 11.00
C MET A 621 -3.61 8.61 10.24
N ILE A 622 -3.58 8.60 8.91
CA ILE A 622 -3.33 9.81 8.11
C ILE A 622 -4.44 10.84 8.35
N ALA A 623 -5.71 10.41 8.39
CA ALA A 623 -6.81 11.32 8.68
C ALA A 623 -6.70 11.94 10.08
N VAL A 624 -6.37 11.12 11.09
CA VAL A 624 -6.10 11.59 12.47
C VAL A 624 -4.93 12.56 12.49
N ASP A 625 -3.80 12.19 11.89
CA ASP A 625 -2.59 12.99 11.80
C ASP A 625 -2.90 14.39 11.24
N VAL A 626 -3.45 14.44 10.02
CA VAL A 626 -3.75 15.68 9.31
C VAL A 626 -4.70 16.54 10.13
N LEU A 627 -5.82 16.01 10.60
CA LEU A 627 -6.84 16.83 11.24
C LEU A 627 -6.44 17.30 12.64
N VAL A 628 -5.87 16.42 13.45
CA VAL A 628 -5.50 16.75 14.83
C VAL A 628 -4.35 17.76 14.83
N ALA A 629 -3.36 17.60 13.94
CA ALA A 629 -2.30 18.58 13.75
C ALA A 629 -2.84 19.94 13.30
N ASN A 630 -3.83 19.93 12.40
CA ASN A 630 -4.51 21.09 11.87
C ASN A 630 -5.34 21.85 12.94
N LEU A 631 -6.11 21.14 13.76
CA LEU A 631 -6.84 21.71 14.89
C LEU A 631 -5.88 22.34 15.92
N TRP A 632 -4.78 21.65 16.22
CA TRP A 632 -3.74 22.18 17.11
C TRP A 632 -3.07 23.43 16.54
N MET A 633 -2.75 23.44 15.24
CA MET A 633 -2.24 24.62 14.56
C MET A 633 -3.22 25.80 14.68
N GLY A 634 -4.51 25.58 14.47
CA GLY A 634 -5.54 26.60 14.68
C GLY A 634 -5.51 27.19 16.09
N PHE A 635 -5.35 26.36 17.11
CA PHE A 635 -5.17 26.82 18.49
C PHE A 635 -3.89 27.67 18.67
N LEU A 636 -2.75 27.23 18.11
CA LEU A 636 -1.49 27.98 18.19
C LEU A 636 -1.58 29.34 17.50
N LEU A 637 -2.19 29.40 16.32
CA LEU A 637 -2.42 30.65 15.57
C LEU A 637 -3.37 31.60 16.31
N TYR A 638 -4.35 31.07 17.04
CA TYR A 638 -5.21 31.89 17.88
C TYR A 638 -4.41 32.59 18.98
N TRP A 639 -3.58 31.82 19.69
CA TRP A 639 -2.83 32.32 20.86
C TRP A 639 -1.55 33.07 20.50
N SER A 640 -1.02 32.93 19.28
CA SER A 640 0.19 33.63 18.83
C SER A 640 0.02 35.16 18.79
N GLN A 641 -1.22 35.64 18.69
CA GLN A 641 -1.54 37.08 18.75
C GLN A 641 -1.71 37.62 20.18
N ARG A 642 -1.75 36.75 21.19
CA ARG A 642 -1.85 37.14 22.62
C ARG A 642 -0.84 36.40 23.51
N PRO A 643 0.46 36.34 23.15
CA PRO A 643 1.46 35.57 23.87
C PRO A 643 1.62 36.01 25.32
N GLN A 644 1.38 37.28 25.62
CA GLN A 644 1.59 37.87 26.95
C GLN A 644 0.74 37.18 28.03
N VAL A 645 -0.46 36.70 27.68
CA VAL A 645 -1.37 36.04 28.63
C VAL A 645 -0.75 34.73 29.12
N ILE A 646 -0.24 33.93 28.20
CA ILE A 646 0.40 32.65 28.51
C ILE A 646 1.76 32.88 29.16
N ASP A 647 2.53 33.86 28.68
CA ASP A 647 3.85 34.20 29.24
C ASP A 647 3.78 34.65 30.71
N GLN A 648 2.78 35.46 31.06
CA GLN A 648 2.53 35.86 32.45
C GLN A 648 2.20 34.66 33.33
N TRP A 649 1.34 33.76 32.84
CA TRP A 649 1.01 32.52 33.54
C TRP A 649 2.26 31.65 33.75
N LEU A 650 3.10 31.51 32.70
CA LEU A 650 4.37 30.77 32.72
C LEU A 650 5.48 31.44 33.53
N LYS A 651 5.31 32.71 33.94
CA LYS A 651 6.39 33.54 34.54
C LYS A 651 7.62 33.58 33.62
N ALA A 652 7.38 33.60 32.31
CA ALA A 652 8.41 33.56 31.28
C ALA A 652 9.11 34.92 31.13
N ASP A 653 10.38 34.88 30.72
CA ASP A 653 11.10 36.09 30.30
C ASP A 653 11.06 36.23 28.77
N SER A 654 10.10 36.99 28.28
CA SER A 654 9.87 37.22 26.85
C SER A 654 10.63 38.44 26.31
N ARG A 655 11.37 39.17 27.17
CA ARG A 655 12.13 40.37 26.77
C ARG A 655 13.07 40.12 25.59
N PRO A 656 13.82 39.00 25.49
CA PRO A 656 14.71 38.76 24.36
C PRO A 656 13.98 38.70 23.01
N ILE A 657 12.74 38.19 22.98
CA ILE A 657 11.93 38.06 21.77
C ILE A 657 11.39 39.43 21.37
N TYR A 658 10.79 40.16 22.32
CA TYR A 658 10.25 41.51 22.06
C TYR A 658 11.34 42.53 21.74
N GLU A 659 12.51 42.45 22.39
CA GLU A 659 13.65 43.29 22.06
C GLU A 659 14.20 42.98 20.67
N LEU A 660 14.22 41.71 20.27
CA LEU A 660 14.62 41.32 18.93
C LEU A 660 13.63 41.87 17.88
N GLU A 661 12.34 41.65 18.09
CA GLU A 661 11.27 42.18 17.24
C GLU A 661 11.36 43.70 17.11
N LYS A 662 11.39 44.41 18.24
CA LYS A 662 11.47 45.88 18.26
C LYS A 662 12.76 46.41 17.62
N ARG A 663 13.90 45.72 17.76
CA ARG A 663 15.16 46.10 17.07
C ARG A 663 15.06 45.89 15.57
N LEU A 664 14.49 44.77 15.12
CA LEU A 664 14.29 44.47 13.71
C LEU A 664 13.31 45.47 13.07
N GLU A 665 12.20 45.79 13.76
CA GLU A 665 11.26 46.83 13.35
C GLU A 665 11.92 48.22 13.32
N HIS A 666 12.71 48.58 14.33
CA HIS A 666 13.33 49.92 14.42
C HIS A 666 14.53 50.11 13.48
N GLN A 667 15.32 49.06 13.20
CA GLN A 667 16.33 49.08 12.14
C GLN A 667 15.70 49.32 10.76
N GLN A 668 14.40 49.03 10.60
CA GLN A 668 13.66 49.11 9.34
C GLN A 668 12.69 50.31 9.28
N ALA A 669 12.28 50.86 10.43
CA ALA A 669 11.42 52.04 10.52
C ALA A 669 12.17 53.30 10.05
N GLY A 670 11.90 53.71 8.79
CA GLY A 670 12.39 54.97 8.22
C GLY A 670 13.11 54.84 6.87
N GLN A 671 13.27 53.64 6.31
CA GLN A 671 14.01 53.43 5.04
C GLN A 671 13.22 52.76 3.92
N TRP A 672 11.90 52.60 4.08
CA TRP A 672 11.02 52.02 3.07
C TRP A 672 10.94 52.90 1.83
N LEU A 673 11.03 52.27 0.67
CA LEU A 673 10.88 52.95 -0.60
C LEU A 673 9.48 52.66 -1.18
N PRO A 674 8.90 53.58 -1.99
CA PRO A 674 7.60 53.35 -2.63
C PRO A 674 7.54 52.03 -3.41
N VAL A 675 6.41 51.33 -3.37
CA VAL A 675 6.23 50.10 -4.16
C VAL A 675 6.14 50.49 -5.64
N THR A 676 7.05 49.97 -6.46
CA THR A 676 7.07 50.18 -7.92
C THR A 676 7.22 48.86 -8.64
N ALA A 677 6.78 48.79 -9.90
CA ALA A 677 6.90 47.58 -10.73
C ALA A 677 8.34 47.04 -10.78
N ASN A 678 9.33 47.92 -10.94
CA ASN A 678 10.75 47.54 -10.96
C ASN A 678 11.20 46.88 -9.65
N ARG A 679 10.76 47.41 -8.50
CA ARG A 679 11.11 46.87 -7.19
C ARG A 679 10.43 45.53 -6.93
N LEU A 680 9.16 45.40 -7.33
CA LEU A 680 8.44 44.13 -7.29
C LEU A 680 9.10 43.07 -8.18
N MET A 681 9.57 43.45 -9.37
CA MET A 681 10.29 42.53 -10.25
C MET A 681 11.62 42.07 -9.64
N VAL A 682 12.36 42.96 -8.95
CA VAL A 682 13.57 42.58 -8.20
C VAL A 682 13.23 41.59 -7.08
N LEU A 683 12.16 41.83 -6.32
CA LEU A 683 11.71 40.89 -5.29
C LEU A 683 11.31 39.53 -5.87
N ALA A 684 10.57 39.51 -6.98
CA ALA A 684 10.19 38.30 -7.67
C ALA A 684 11.42 37.54 -8.21
N ALA A 685 12.39 38.24 -8.79
CA ALA A 685 13.63 37.64 -9.30
C ALA A 685 14.45 37.01 -8.17
N ILE A 686 14.58 37.67 -7.02
CA ILE A 686 15.23 37.09 -5.84
C ILE A 686 14.45 35.86 -5.38
N ALA A 687 13.15 36.01 -5.10
CA ALA A 687 12.33 34.96 -4.52
C ALA A 687 12.27 33.69 -5.37
N PHE A 688 11.87 33.83 -6.64
CA PHE A 688 11.68 32.70 -7.55
C PHE A 688 12.98 32.24 -8.21
N GLY A 689 13.96 33.12 -8.41
CA GLY A 689 15.29 32.73 -8.91
C GLY A 689 16.02 31.80 -7.94
N ILE A 690 16.02 32.14 -6.65
CA ILE A 690 16.64 31.30 -5.62
C ILE A 690 15.82 30.03 -5.38
N THR A 691 14.49 30.13 -5.42
CA THR A 691 13.60 28.95 -5.35
C THR A 691 13.87 27.98 -6.50
N GLY A 692 14.02 28.49 -7.74
CA GLY A 692 14.35 27.67 -8.90
C GLY A 692 15.72 27.00 -8.78
N LEU A 693 16.73 27.72 -8.26
CA LEU A 693 18.04 27.12 -7.96
C LEU A 693 17.94 26.01 -6.90
N ALA A 694 17.13 26.22 -5.87
CA ALA A 694 16.90 25.21 -4.83
C ALA A 694 16.21 23.95 -5.39
N HIS A 695 15.23 24.10 -6.29
CA HIS A 695 14.62 22.97 -7.02
C HIS A 695 15.66 22.21 -7.86
N PHE A 696 16.41 22.93 -8.70
CA PHE A 696 17.41 22.32 -9.56
C PHE A 696 18.41 21.46 -8.79
N LEU A 697 18.88 21.95 -7.64
CA LEU A 697 19.79 21.20 -6.79
C LEU A 697 19.10 20.05 -6.05
N ALA A 698 17.85 20.24 -5.58
CA ALA A 698 17.08 19.17 -4.96
C ALA A 698 16.85 18.00 -5.93
N ASP A 699 16.59 18.29 -7.22
CA ASP A 699 16.40 17.29 -8.29
C ASP A 699 17.67 16.53 -8.65
N ILE A 700 18.84 17.00 -8.20
CA ILE A 700 20.11 16.29 -8.32
C ILE A 700 20.39 15.49 -7.05
N ILE A 701 20.24 16.13 -5.89
CA ILE A 701 20.64 15.57 -4.60
C ILE A 701 19.72 14.42 -4.18
N ALA A 702 18.39 14.60 -4.29
CA ALA A 702 17.44 13.57 -3.85
C ALA A 702 17.58 12.26 -4.66
N PRO A 703 17.57 12.26 -6.01
CA PRO A 703 17.77 11.05 -6.79
C PRO A 703 19.14 10.39 -6.58
N PHE A 704 20.20 11.18 -6.30
CA PHE A 704 21.51 10.64 -5.93
C PHE A 704 21.41 9.78 -4.66
N PHE A 705 20.75 10.27 -3.61
CA PHE A 705 20.52 9.49 -2.40
C PHE A 705 19.61 8.29 -2.64
N THR A 706 18.54 8.42 -3.43
CA THR A 706 17.64 7.30 -3.77
C THR A 706 18.39 6.17 -4.47
N LYS A 707 19.28 6.49 -5.42
CA LYS A 707 20.01 5.50 -6.21
C LYS A 707 21.15 4.82 -5.45
N HIS A 708 21.93 5.60 -4.68
CA HIS A 708 23.17 5.11 -4.07
C HIS A 708 23.02 4.72 -2.61
N TYR A 709 22.03 5.28 -1.91
CA TYR A 709 21.82 5.10 -0.47
C TYR A 709 20.32 5.01 -0.12
N PRO A 710 19.54 4.09 -0.72
CA PRO A 710 18.09 3.98 -0.49
C PRO A 710 17.72 3.82 0.99
N GLN A 711 18.61 3.21 1.81
CA GLN A 711 18.47 3.10 3.25
C GLN A 711 18.38 4.44 4.01
N LEU A 712 18.71 5.57 3.36
CA LEU A 712 18.61 6.91 3.95
C LEU A 712 17.22 7.55 3.75
N GLU A 713 16.29 6.87 3.08
CA GLU A 713 14.89 7.30 2.94
C GLU A 713 14.23 7.54 4.29
N LYS A 714 14.53 6.69 5.28
CA LYS A 714 14.10 6.84 6.68
C LYS A 714 14.59 8.12 7.38
N TYR A 715 15.46 8.91 6.78
CA TYR A 715 15.91 10.22 7.29
C TYR A 715 15.42 11.38 6.41
N SER A 716 14.47 11.14 5.50
CA SER A 716 13.99 12.10 4.51
C SER A 716 15.06 12.60 3.52
N LEU A 717 16.25 12.00 3.46
CA LEU A 717 17.34 12.46 2.59
C LEU A 717 17.10 12.14 1.11
N THR A 718 16.19 11.22 0.81
CA THR A 718 15.69 10.94 -0.53
C THR A 718 14.56 11.88 -0.95
N SER A 719 14.09 12.78 -0.07
CA SER A 719 12.98 13.70 -0.35
C SER A 719 13.46 14.98 -1.04
N SER A 720 13.00 15.23 -2.27
CA SER A 720 13.25 16.50 -2.96
C SER A 720 12.67 17.70 -2.20
N PHE A 721 11.54 17.53 -1.52
CA PHE A 721 10.92 18.60 -0.73
C PHE A 721 11.76 18.99 0.49
N PHE A 722 12.37 18.02 1.17
CA PHE A 722 13.31 18.28 2.27
C PHE A 722 14.45 19.18 1.80
N TRP A 723 15.12 18.78 0.72
CA TRP A 723 16.25 19.53 0.15
C TRP A 723 15.84 20.89 -0.36
N LEU A 724 14.67 21.02 -0.99
CA LEU A 724 14.14 22.31 -1.44
C LEU A 724 14.07 23.33 -0.29
N ILE A 725 13.49 22.95 0.85
CA ILE A 725 13.32 23.86 2.00
C ILE A 725 14.67 24.17 2.66
N VAL A 726 15.53 23.17 2.83
CA VAL A 726 16.87 23.34 3.40
C VAL A 726 17.71 24.29 2.54
N LEU A 727 17.73 24.08 1.22
CA LEU A 727 18.51 24.88 0.28
C LEU A 727 17.96 26.31 0.16
N ALA A 728 16.64 26.48 -0.01
CA ALA A 728 16.02 27.81 -0.12
C ALA A 728 16.30 28.68 1.12
N THR A 729 16.19 28.09 2.32
CA THR A 729 16.47 28.78 3.58
C THR A 729 17.96 29.08 3.72
N THR A 730 18.82 28.13 3.36
CA THR A 730 20.29 28.31 3.41
C THR A 730 20.74 29.42 2.46
N PHE A 731 20.24 29.44 1.22
CA PHE A 731 20.56 30.50 0.26
C PHE A 731 20.04 31.86 0.70
N GLY A 732 18.80 31.94 1.19
CA GLY A 732 18.27 33.18 1.73
C GLY A 732 19.08 33.72 2.91
N LEU A 733 19.55 32.83 3.80
CA LEU A 733 20.45 33.19 4.90
C LEU A 733 21.84 33.63 4.40
N VAL A 734 22.44 32.91 3.44
CA VAL A 734 23.72 33.30 2.85
C VAL A 734 23.63 34.69 2.21
N LEU A 735 22.52 34.98 1.53
CA LEU A 735 22.28 36.27 0.91
C LEU A 735 22.04 37.40 1.91
N SER A 736 21.60 37.09 3.13
CA SER A 736 21.44 38.08 4.19
C SER A 736 22.77 38.73 4.61
N PHE A 737 23.90 38.07 4.33
CA PHE A 737 25.25 38.63 4.52
C PHE A 737 25.73 39.52 3.36
N THR A 738 24.94 39.67 2.30
CA THR A 738 25.30 40.44 1.09
C THR A 738 24.50 41.74 0.97
N LYS A 739 24.81 42.55 -0.05
CA LYS A 739 24.02 43.75 -0.38
C LYS A 739 22.56 43.45 -0.75
N VAL A 740 22.22 42.20 -1.08
CA VAL A 740 20.85 41.76 -1.39
C VAL A 740 19.90 41.98 -0.22
N ARG A 741 20.39 41.99 1.03
CA ARG A 741 19.60 42.35 2.22
C ARG A 741 18.91 43.72 2.12
N GLN A 742 19.42 44.64 1.29
CA GLN A 742 18.77 45.93 1.03
C GLN A 742 17.43 45.81 0.31
N ALA A 743 17.12 44.66 -0.30
CA ALA A 743 15.81 44.35 -0.86
C ALA A 743 14.70 44.40 0.19
N GLU A 744 15.02 44.31 1.48
CA GLU A 744 14.06 44.57 2.55
C GLU A 744 13.43 45.96 2.43
N ARG A 745 14.19 46.98 2.00
CA ARG A 745 13.66 48.34 1.77
C ARG A 745 12.59 48.40 0.68
N TYR A 746 12.52 47.39 -0.19
CA TYR A 746 11.50 47.24 -1.22
C TYR A 746 10.25 46.50 -0.72
N GLY A 747 10.30 45.93 0.49
CA GLY A 747 9.20 45.18 1.08
C GLY A 747 9.34 43.66 0.98
N ALA A 748 10.57 43.12 0.93
CA ALA A 748 10.80 41.66 0.81
C ALA A 748 10.01 40.85 1.85
N SER A 749 10.13 41.16 3.14
CA SER A 749 9.38 40.50 4.21
C SER A 749 7.85 40.55 4.01
N ARG A 750 7.31 41.68 3.52
CA ARG A 750 5.87 41.86 3.26
C ARG A 750 5.41 41.00 2.09
N THR A 751 6.18 40.96 1.00
CA THR A 751 5.90 40.07 -0.13
C THR A 751 5.98 38.60 0.28
N GLY A 752 7.01 38.21 1.05
CA GLY A 752 7.11 36.86 1.61
C GLY A 752 5.92 36.51 2.51
N THR A 753 5.44 37.46 3.30
CA THR A 753 4.25 37.26 4.16
C THR A 753 2.97 37.04 3.34
N VAL A 754 2.81 37.68 2.18
CA VAL A 754 1.68 37.42 1.27
C VAL A 754 1.70 35.98 0.76
N PHE A 755 2.87 35.51 0.31
CA PHE A 755 3.04 34.11 -0.11
C PHE A 755 2.72 33.13 1.02
N LEU A 756 3.11 33.48 2.25
CA LEU A 756 2.81 32.70 3.44
C LEU A 756 1.29 32.65 3.74
N TYR A 757 0.54 33.74 3.55
CA TYR A 757 -0.91 33.70 3.72
C TYR A 757 -1.64 32.88 2.67
N ILE A 758 -1.17 32.89 1.42
CA ILE A 758 -1.70 32.00 0.37
C ILE A 758 -1.46 30.54 0.77
N LEU A 759 -0.27 30.22 1.27
CA LEU A 759 0.04 28.89 1.79
C LEU A 759 -0.85 28.51 2.98
N VAL A 760 -1.09 29.42 3.94
CA VAL A 760 -2.01 29.16 5.06
C VAL A 760 -3.41 28.81 4.56
N ALA A 761 -3.89 29.52 3.54
CA ALA A 761 -5.20 29.26 2.95
C ALA A 761 -5.26 27.90 2.23
N THR A 762 -4.23 27.52 1.47
CA THR A 762 -4.18 26.22 0.80
C THR A 762 -3.99 25.06 1.75
N ILE A 763 -3.27 25.23 2.87
CA ILE A 763 -3.24 24.22 3.95
C ILE A 763 -4.63 24.07 4.57
N GLY A 764 -5.31 25.18 4.86
CA GLY A 764 -6.67 25.17 5.41
C GLY A 764 -7.66 24.44 4.48
N MET A 765 -7.51 24.60 3.17
CA MET A 765 -8.34 23.93 2.16
C MET A 765 -8.29 22.40 2.24
N HIS A 766 -7.19 21.80 2.68
CA HIS A 766 -7.09 20.34 2.84
C HIS A 766 -7.81 19.79 4.08
N MET A 767 -8.28 20.67 4.98
CA MET A 767 -8.99 20.24 6.17
C MET A 767 -10.43 19.87 5.82
N ASP A 768 -10.81 18.63 6.11
CA ASP A 768 -12.20 18.17 6.10
C ASP A 768 -12.64 17.91 7.54
N LEU A 769 -13.53 18.76 8.06
CA LEU A 769 -14.07 18.61 9.41
C LEU A 769 -15.10 17.47 9.50
N GLY A 770 -15.66 17.02 8.37
CA GLY A 770 -16.62 15.93 8.28
C GLY A 770 -16.00 14.56 8.58
N ALA A 771 -14.72 14.37 8.22
CA ALA A 771 -13.97 13.13 8.43
C ALA A 771 -13.94 12.64 9.89
N VAL A 772 -14.16 13.53 10.87
CA VAL A 772 -14.27 13.16 12.31
C VAL A 772 -15.42 12.18 12.56
N LEU A 773 -16.50 12.32 11.81
CA LEU A 773 -17.73 11.55 12.00
C LEU A 773 -17.56 10.08 11.61
N ASP A 774 -16.63 9.79 10.70
CA ASP A 774 -16.41 8.44 10.19
C ASP A 774 -15.66 7.56 11.20
N ASN A 775 -14.75 8.14 12.00
CA ASN A 775 -13.88 7.39 12.92
C ASN A 775 -13.67 8.10 14.27
N PRO A 776 -14.74 8.45 15.02
CA PRO A 776 -14.67 9.35 16.18
C PRO A 776 -13.73 8.87 17.30
N LYS A 777 -13.54 7.55 17.41
CA LYS A 777 -12.67 6.96 18.45
C LYS A 777 -11.19 7.23 18.21
N PHE A 778 -10.70 7.13 16.97
CA PHE A 778 -9.29 7.44 16.69
C PHE A 778 -8.98 8.92 16.82
N PHE A 779 -9.94 9.79 16.46
CA PHE A 779 -9.83 11.22 16.74
C PHE A 779 -9.77 11.51 18.23
N LEU A 780 -10.56 10.81 19.06
CA LEU A 780 -10.46 10.93 20.50
C LEU A 780 -9.06 10.57 21.01
N ILE A 781 -8.44 9.49 20.51
CA ILE A 781 -7.04 9.15 20.85
C ILE A 781 -6.11 10.30 20.49
N GLY A 782 -6.20 10.80 19.24
CA GLY A 782 -5.35 11.90 18.78
C GLY A 782 -5.51 13.17 19.63
N ILE A 783 -6.73 13.53 20.02
CA ILE A 783 -7.00 14.68 20.90
C ILE A 783 -6.39 14.46 22.28
N VAL A 784 -6.62 13.30 22.91
CA VAL A 784 -6.03 12.98 24.23
C VAL A 784 -4.51 13.00 24.15
N TRP A 785 -3.93 12.48 23.07
CA TRP A 785 -2.50 12.48 22.82
C TRP A 785 -1.92 13.90 22.74
N ILE A 786 -2.53 14.77 21.95
CA ILE A 786 -2.12 16.19 21.88
C ILE A 786 -2.28 16.89 23.23
N LEU A 787 -3.33 16.61 24.00
CA LEU A 787 -3.50 17.20 25.34
C LEU A 787 -2.34 16.81 26.27
N ILE A 788 -1.91 15.54 26.25
CA ILE A 788 -0.77 15.08 27.06
C ILE A 788 0.52 15.77 26.62
N HIS A 789 0.76 15.85 25.30
CA HIS A 789 1.87 16.59 24.73
C HIS A 789 1.89 18.05 25.19
N ILE A 790 0.74 18.73 25.16
CA ILE A 790 0.59 20.11 25.64
C ILE A 790 0.93 20.23 27.12
N VAL A 791 0.45 19.31 27.96
CA VAL A 791 0.74 19.32 29.41
C VAL A 791 2.23 19.19 29.67
N ILE A 792 2.92 18.27 28.98
CA ILE A 792 4.38 18.09 29.08
C ILE A 792 5.10 19.37 28.65
N MET A 793 4.70 19.95 27.50
CA MET A 793 5.27 21.18 26.98
C MET A 793 5.09 22.36 27.95
N LEU A 794 3.90 22.58 28.48
CA LEU A 794 3.63 23.66 29.45
C LEU A 794 4.40 23.45 30.75
N THR A 795 4.55 22.20 31.20
CA THR A 795 5.31 21.86 32.41
C THR A 795 6.78 22.20 32.23
N VAL A 796 7.41 21.73 31.16
CA VAL A 796 8.82 22.03 30.86
C VAL A 796 9.01 23.54 30.68
N ALA A 797 8.15 24.18 29.90
CA ALA A 797 8.22 25.63 29.68
C ALA A 797 8.16 26.42 31.00
N ARG A 798 7.32 25.99 31.94
CA ARG A 798 7.25 26.61 33.26
C ARG A 798 8.51 26.40 34.10
N LEU A 799 9.12 25.21 34.03
CA LEU A 799 10.38 24.89 34.73
C LEU A 799 11.54 25.77 34.22
N ILE A 800 11.65 25.94 32.90
CA ILE A 800 12.73 26.73 32.28
C ILE A 800 12.36 28.20 32.04
N ARG A 801 11.14 28.60 32.46
CA ARG A 801 10.56 29.93 32.20
C ARG A 801 10.68 30.34 30.72
N ALA A 802 10.28 29.44 29.83
CA ALA A 802 10.27 29.66 28.39
C ALA A 802 9.00 30.40 27.95
N PRO A 803 9.13 31.43 27.10
CA PRO A 803 7.99 32.07 26.45
C PRO A 803 7.16 31.10 25.59
N PHE A 804 5.87 31.40 25.45
CA PHE A 804 4.90 30.67 24.63
C PHE A 804 5.36 30.52 23.18
N PHE A 805 6.11 31.48 22.65
CA PHE A 805 6.76 31.36 21.34
C PHE A 805 7.52 30.03 21.17
N PHE A 806 8.38 29.66 22.13
CA PHE A 806 9.16 28.41 22.02
C PHE A 806 8.29 27.17 22.17
N ILE A 807 7.19 27.27 22.92
CA ILE A 807 6.19 26.19 23.01
C ILE A 807 5.54 25.99 21.66
N ALA A 808 5.02 27.06 21.05
CA ALA A 808 4.29 27.00 19.80
C ALA A 808 5.19 26.51 18.66
N VAL A 809 6.38 27.10 18.49
CA VAL A 809 7.29 26.72 17.40
C VAL A 809 7.92 25.34 17.63
N GLY A 810 8.32 25.03 18.87
CA GLY A 810 8.86 23.70 19.20
C GLY A 810 7.82 22.60 19.01
N SER A 811 6.59 22.81 19.49
CA SER A 811 5.47 21.89 19.31
C SER A 811 5.12 21.69 17.84
N GLN A 812 5.05 22.78 17.06
CA GLN A 812 4.67 22.69 15.65
C GLN A 812 5.77 22.08 14.77
N ALA A 813 7.05 22.25 15.14
CA ALA A 813 8.17 21.56 14.50
C ALA A 813 8.12 20.04 14.68
N ASN A 814 7.42 19.57 15.71
CA ASN A 814 7.02 18.18 15.86
C ASN A 814 5.75 17.92 15.03
N ILE A 815 4.58 18.43 15.47
CA ILE A 815 3.26 17.94 15.03
C ILE A 815 2.88 18.34 13.60
N GLY A 816 3.45 19.42 13.06
CA GLY A 816 2.98 20.02 11.81
C GLY A 816 3.98 20.01 10.64
N GLY A 817 5.12 19.33 10.79
CA GLY A 817 6.13 19.20 9.74
C GLY A 817 6.78 20.51 9.26
N ALA A 818 7.57 20.41 8.19
CA ALA A 818 8.43 21.51 7.72
C ALA A 818 7.73 22.71 7.10
N ALA A 819 6.47 22.55 6.68
CA ALA A 819 5.70 23.64 6.12
C ALA A 819 5.02 24.50 7.20
N SER A 820 4.56 23.94 8.32
CA SER A 820 3.71 24.68 9.27
C SER A 820 4.45 25.29 10.47
N ALA A 821 5.60 24.73 10.88
CA ALA A 821 6.41 25.35 11.94
C ALA A 821 6.89 26.78 11.60
N PRO A 822 7.35 27.06 10.35
CA PRO A 822 7.67 28.43 9.94
C PRO A 822 6.45 29.36 9.95
N ILE A 823 5.25 28.82 9.65
CA ILE A 823 3.99 29.57 9.66
C ILE A 823 3.63 29.99 11.08
N VAL A 824 3.64 29.05 12.03
CA VAL A 824 3.36 29.36 13.43
C VAL A 824 4.36 30.37 13.97
N ALA A 825 5.64 30.23 13.63
CA ALA A 825 6.66 31.21 14.00
C ALA A 825 6.38 32.60 13.38
N ALA A 826 6.02 32.65 12.10
CA ALA A 826 5.67 33.88 11.39
C ALA A 826 4.43 34.57 11.96
N ALA A 827 3.50 33.81 12.55
CA ALA A 827 2.30 34.32 13.20
C ALA A 827 2.58 35.05 14.52
N PHE A 828 3.76 34.86 15.13
CA PHE A 828 4.27 35.75 16.19
C PHE A 828 4.96 36.95 15.58
N SER A 829 5.87 36.71 14.64
CA SER A 829 6.55 37.76 13.90
C SER A 829 7.13 37.16 12.61
N PRO A 830 6.95 37.78 11.43
CA PRO A 830 7.48 37.27 10.16
C PRO A 830 9.00 36.98 10.19
N TYR A 831 9.75 37.73 11.00
CA TYR A 831 11.20 37.57 11.15
C TYR A 831 11.61 36.30 11.91
N LEU A 832 10.68 35.61 12.57
CA LEU A 832 10.95 34.39 13.33
C LEU A 832 10.71 33.11 12.52
N ALA A 833 10.17 33.19 11.30
CA ALA A 833 9.90 32.04 10.43
C ALA A 833 11.11 31.08 10.28
N PRO A 834 12.36 31.57 10.16
CA PRO A 834 13.51 30.67 9.98
C PRO A 834 13.88 29.85 11.21
N VAL A 835 13.48 30.30 12.41
CA VAL A 835 13.58 29.48 13.62
C VAL A 835 12.71 28.23 13.48
N GLY A 836 11.48 28.40 12.96
CA GLY A 836 10.57 27.29 12.69
C GLY A 836 11.13 26.31 11.68
N VAL A 837 11.79 26.80 10.62
CA VAL A 837 12.47 25.93 9.64
C VAL A 837 13.58 25.11 10.30
N LEU A 838 14.47 25.75 11.07
CA LEU A 838 15.58 25.06 11.71
C LEU A 838 15.12 23.95 12.66
N LEU A 839 14.07 24.22 13.45
CA LEU A 839 13.51 23.22 14.35
C LEU A 839 12.79 22.10 13.59
N ALA A 840 12.11 22.40 12.48
CA ALA A 840 11.48 21.35 11.67
C ALA A 840 12.51 20.45 10.97
N VAL A 841 13.65 21.00 10.54
CA VAL A 841 14.77 20.21 10.00
C VAL A 841 15.33 19.27 11.08
N LEU A 842 15.43 19.74 12.33
CA LEU A 842 15.78 18.87 13.46
C LEU A 842 14.73 17.77 13.68
N GLY A 843 13.45 18.08 13.47
CA GLY A 843 12.32 17.14 13.40
C GLY A 843 12.61 15.93 12.52
N TYR A 844 12.95 16.17 11.25
CA TYR A 844 13.26 15.09 10.29
C TYR A 844 14.36 14.15 10.79
N ALA A 845 15.41 14.70 11.40
CA ALA A 845 16.55 13.91 11.89
C ALA A 845 16.22 13.05 13.11
N VAL A 846 15.42 13.58 14.05
CA VAL A 846 15.10 12.90 15.31
C VAL A 846 13.86 12.00 15.17
N GLY A 847 12.98 12.30 14.22
CA GLY A 847 11.65 11.70 14.12
C GLY A 847 11.61 10.19 14.00
N THR A 848 12.49 9.60 13.19
CA THR A 848 12.53 8.14 13.02
C THR A 848 12.91 7.42 14.30
N TYR A 849 13.89 7.93 15.03
CA TYR A 849 14.30 7.36 16.32
C TYR A 849 13.25 7.58 17.41
N GLY A 850 12.67 8.78 17.45
CA GLY A 850 11.61 9.11 18.41
C GLY A 850 10.37 8.24 18.20
N ALA A 851 9.90 8.12 16.97
CA ALA A 851 8.74 7.31 16.62
C ALA A 851 9.02 5.81 16.78
N TYR A 852 10.24 5.35 16.47
CA TYR A 852 10.64 3.96 16.73
C TYR A 852 10.64 3.64 18.23
N LEU A 853 11.19 4.53 19.07
CA LEU A 853 11.13 4.39 20.52
C LEU A 853 9.69 4.38 21.03
N CYS A 854 8.84 5.27 20.49
CA CYS A 854 7.40 5.27 20.78
C CYS A 854 6.76 3.92 20.44
N GLY A 855 7.07 3.35 19.27
CA GLY A 855 6.57 2.05 18.84
C GLY A 855 7.02 0.89 19.72
N ILE A 856 8.28 0.88 20.19
CA ILE A 856 8.75 -0.12 21.17
C ILE A 856 7.94 0.00 22.47
N ILE A 857 7.82 1.21 23.02
CA ILE A 857 7.09 1.43 24.28
C ILE A 857 5.62 0.99 24.15
N LEU A 858 4.98 1.35 23.03
CA LEU A 858 3.63 0.94 22.71
C LEU A 858 3.49 -0.58 22.61
N SER A 859 4.40 -1.24 21.89
CA SER A 859 4.44 -2.70 21.75
C SER A 859 4.62 -3.40 23.10
N ASP A 860 5.52 -2.91 23.94
CA ASP A 860 5.81 -3.49 25.25
C ASP A 860 4.62 -3.33 26.20
N ILE A 861 4.01 -2.14 26.26
CA ILE A 861 2.83 -1.89 27.09
C ILE A 861 1.65 -2.73 26.62
N PHE A 862 1.47 -2.87 25.30
CA PHE A 862 0.43 -3.71 24.74
C PHE A 862 0.66 -5.20 25.01
N GLY A 863 1.91 -5.68 24.97
CA GLY A 863 2.24 -7.06 25.32
C GLY A 863 2.11 -7.39 26.81
N MET A 864 1.97 -6.40 27.68
CA MET A 864 1.71 -6.55 29.12
C MET A 864 0.21 -6.51 29.47
N MET A 865 -0.63 -5.95 28.59
CA MET A 865 -2.10 -5.91 28.72
C MET A 865 -2.71 -7.22 28.21
#